data_AF-A0A8H5VCF6-F1
#
_entry.id   AF-A0A8H5VCF6-F1
#
_cell.length_a   1.000
_cell.length_b   1.000
_cell.length_c   1.000
_cell.angle_alpha   90.00
_cell.angle_beta   90.00
_cell.angle_gamma   90.00
#
_symmetry.space_group_name_H-M   'P 1'
#
loop_
_entity.id
_entity.type
_entity.pdbx_description
1 polymer ?
#
loop_
_entity_poly.entity_id
_entity_poly.type
_entity_poly.pdbx_seq_one_letter_code
_entity_poly.pdbx_strand_id
1 'polypeptide(L)'
;MRFSIAAASTALLALAEARITGIKVPKEIAAGEPFEAIIVRENYIQSVFDSSIVFGYAPEAQYPGTIGQIADSFALGKAESNKVEPLKKKLTIPEGAKGKGLITAALFSIYGASGSPTISEYNVTVTFGDKTSDEYASSSMYWTFAYTPSRRVAALSLRESNASLYLNSVSLQSPRGPELFSSSPYSAKAELNELPGFGLPISHAGAHFPVVLKTEDGEGEGDWRATTLTIREVCMLKVIEDLTNKPEWWIKVNDDEIAAKWKKEAMEMPWGEYRVFGDFTQAMADTCIKELRKKADIYQKTGLIPVMDYASAAIKSDNLVPNDLRDALIAAVSPLENVPEQHKDWHPGSDGKVLDIVHPSLWPLVYGRSLILPDKRINLEEALSHCGKGVVVPVDKSDVRNWHPSAFSKRFQWLPCDVDLTGGHPRIDSYINNVHPVKHAELYPVIEKFIEKALPAWDIIYRWHDDFEVQRVFTTNVRPDCKVPEICGDTWCSAQNRPLDDDEEPRREDEDYEDDYEESDRNKRDEEWFRETHIPEIPDPKTELEELVKINPSDVKTSCFFGNASRVQVIVKLANIHLTPEKPTYDGGSWHVEGQLNEHICATALYYYDCDNITDSRLDFRTNANREDQTMELNYEQGDFDSIERVFAIDPGADTLQDIGSVLTRQDRMLFFPNVYQHHVSPFELVDRSRTGHRKILALFLVDPQVPIISTANVPPQQRDWWAEGLIQNDRFNNLPPELTRMVVDALDFPIDLEDAKKIREELMAERTGMQGTLNTNLKNLEWNFCEH
;
A
#
# COMPACT_ATOMS: atom_id res chain seq x y z
N MET A 1 -16.73 56.95 38.17
CA MET A 1 -15.96 57.86 39.05
C MET A 1 -15.16 57.03 40.04
N ARG A 2 -13.84 57.28 40.10
CA ARG A 2 -12.83 56.75 41.05
C ARG A 2 -12.49 55.26 40.85
N PHE A 3 -11.25 54.79 40.84
CA PHE A 3 -10.01 55.20 41.51
C PHE A 3 -8.80 54.84 40.61
N SER A 4 -7.90 55.79 40.34
CA SER A 4 -6.58 55.96 40.98
C SER A 4 -5.47 55.05 40.45
N ILE A 5 -4.63 55.63 39.61
CA ILE A 5 -3.29 55.16 39.27
C ILE A 5 -2.38 55.48 40.46
N ALA A 6 -1.80 54.44 41.06
CA ALA A 6 -0.62 54.53 41.90
C ALA A 6 0.39 53.52 41.34
N ALA A 7 1.32 54.01 40.52
CA ALA A 7 2.45 53.25 40.06
C ALA A 7 3.47 53.15 41.20
N ALA A 8 3.57 51.98 41.80
CA ALA A 8 4.69 51.59 42.65
C ALA A 8 5.74 50.93 41.74
N SER A 9 6.85 51.64 41.55
CA SER A 9 8.09 51.11 41.01
C SER A 9 8.58 49.94 41.87
N THR A 10 8.55 48.74 41.29
CA THR A 10 9.31 47.59 41.79
C THR A 10 10.18 47.07 40.65
N ALA A 11 11.48 47.04 40.92
CA ALA A 11 12.52 46.59 40.03
C ALA A 11 12.29 45.11 39.66
N LEU A 12 12.01 44.84 38.38
CA LEU A 12 12.22 43.52 37.80
C LEU A 12 13.71 43.40 37.50
N LEU A 13 14.41 42.67 38.37
CA LEU A 13 15.63 41.96 38.00
C LEU A 13 15.29 41.14 36.74
N ALA A 14 15.81 41.52 35.58
CA ALA A 14 15.84 40.63 34.44
C ALA A 14 16.63 39.39 34.88
N LEU A 15 15.96 38.25 35.02
CA LEU A 15 16.65 36.96 35.09
C LEU A 15 17.38 36.84 33.77
N ALA A 16 18.71 36.82 33.80
CA ALA A 16 19.49 36.58 32.61
C ALA A 16 19.25 35.13 32.16
N GLU A 17 18.46 34.95 31.11
CA GLU A 17 18.32 33.67 30.43
C GLU A 17 19.58 33.43 29.60
N ALA A 18 20.01 32.17 29.49
CA ALA A 18 21.26 31.83 28.84
C ALA A 18 21.10 30.53 28.05
N ARG A 19 21.78 30.48 26.91
CA ARG A 19 21.85 29.28 26.06
C ARG A 19 23.28 28.78 25.98
N ILE A 20 23.44 27.50 25.69
CA ILE A 20 24.73 26.92 25.32
C ILE A 20 25.03 27.25 23.86
N THR A 21 26.24 27.70 23.58
CA THR A 21 26.66 28.10 22.22
C THR A 21 27.91 27.40 21.72
N GLY A 22 28.52 26.54 22.54
CA GLY A 22 29.67 25.77 22.12
C GLY A 22 30.36 25.03 23.23
N ILE A 23 31.49 24.44 22.89
CA ILE A 23 32.38 23.74 23.82
C ILE A 23 33.82 24.22 23.65
N LYS A 24 34.63 24.07 24.71
CA LYS A 24 36.08 24.21 24.67
C LYS A 24 36.72 22.99 25.31
N VAL A 25 37.76 22.47 24.68
CA VAL A 25 38.56 21.34 25.18
C VAL A 25 40.06 21.61 24.97
N PRO A 26 40.96 20.95 25.72
CA PRO A 26 42.41 21.06 25.48
C PRO A 26 42.80 20.74 24.04
N LYS A 27 43.76 21.50 23.49
CA LYS A 27 44.30 21.29 22.13
C LYS A 27 45.00 19.94 21.97
N GLU A 28 45.62 19.46 23.04
CA GLU A 28 46.24 18.14 23.14
C GLU A 28 45.60 17.42 24.34
N ILE A 29 45.18 16.17 24.16
CA ILE A 29 44.50 15.36 25.18
C ILE A 29 45.28 14.05 25.36
N ALA A 30 45.68 13.74 26.59
CA ALA A 30 46.25 12.44 26.93
C ALA A 30 45.13 11.39 27.02
N ALA A 31 45.15 10.40 26.13
CA ALA A 31 44.21 9.28 26.20
C ALA A 31 44.41 8.49 27.50
N GLY A 32 43.32 8.11 28.17
CA GLY A 32 43.33 7.45 29.47
C GLY A 32 43.31 8.38 30.69
N GLU A 33 43.55 9.70 30.51
CA GLU A 33 43.51 10.68 31.60
C GLU A 33 42.28 11.60 31.53
N PRO A 34 41.70 12.00 32.67
CA PRO A 34 40.57 12.93 32.69
C PRO A 34 41.02 14.37 32.40
N PHE A 35 40.28 15.07 31.54
CA PHE A 35 40.46 16.49 31.23
C PHE A 35 39.17 17.28 31.44
N GLU A 36 39.27 18.60 31.62
CA GLU A 36 38.10 19.47 31.71
C GLU A 36 37.63 19.91 30.32
N ALA A 37 36.36 19.65 30.00
CA ALA A 37 35.64 20.29 28.91
C ALA A 37 34.79 21.45 29.46
N ILE A 38 34.82 22.59 28.78
CA ILE A 38 34.09 23.79 29.16
C ILE A 38 32.93 23.99 28.18
N ILE A 39 31.71 23.91 28.66
CA ILE A 39 30.51 24.25 27.91
C ILE A 39 30.34 25.77 27.97
N VAL A 40 30.34 26.39 26.80
CA VAL A 40 30.25 27.85 26.62
C VAL A 40 28.78 28.25 26.64
N ARG A 41 28.48 29.25 27.48
CA ARG A 41 27.14 29.80 27.66
C ARG A 41 27.16 31.31 27.44
N GLU A 42 26.08 31.85 26.89
CA GLU A 42 25.90 33.28 26.69
C GLU A 42 24.48 33.73 27.03
N ASN A 43 24.31 35.03 27.29
CA ASN A 43 22.98 35.62 27.51
C ASN A 43 22.10 35.44 26.26
N TYR A 44 20.84 35.07 26.47
CA TYR A 44 19.86 34.88 25.42
C TYR A 44 18.53 35.54 25.79
N ILE A 45 17.76 35.96 24.78
CA ILE A 45 16.52 36.72 24.98
C ILE A 45 15.30 35.84 25.33
N GLN A 46 15.46 34.51 25.32
CA GLN A 46 14.42 33.53 25.62
C GLN A 46 14.94 32.40 26.52
N SER A 47 14.03 31.74 27.24
CA SER A 47 14.34 30.58 28.07
C SER A 47 14.64 29.37 27.18
N VAL A 48 15.71 28.64 27.52
CA VAL A 48 16.09 27.38 26.90
C VAL A 48 16.14 26.29 27.96
N PHE A 49 15.47 25.16 27.72
CA PHE A 49 15.60 23.97 28.55
C PHE A 49 16.61 23.01 27.92
N ASP A 50 17.84 23.03 28.41
CA ASP A 50 18.90 22.10 28.02
C ASP A 50 18.72 20.79 28.78
N SER A 51 18.33 19.72 28.08
CA SER A 51 18.03 18.42 28.70
C SER A 51 19.30 17.62 28.96
N SER A 52 20.11 17.43 27.93
CA SER A 52 21.32 16.60 27.98
C SER A 52 22.34 17.03 26.93
N ILE A 53 23.61 16.72 27.21
CA ILE A 53 24.71 16.86 26.24
C ILE A 53 25.53 15.57 26.21
N VAL A 54 25.78 15.05 25.01
CA VAL A 54 26.59 13.86 24.77
C VAL A 54 27.89 14.30 24.13
N PHE A 55 29.03 13.78 24.60
CA PHE A 55 30.34 14.01 24.01
C PHE A 55 30.84 12.75 23.32
N GLY A 56 31.42 12.92 22.13
CA GLY A 56 32.08 11.84 21.41
C GLY A 56 33.44 12.26 20.86
N TYR A 57 34.16 11.29 20.32
CA TYR A 57 35.49 11.47 19.76
C TYR A 57 35.72 10.59 18.53
N ALA A 58 36.55 11.07 17.62
CA ALA A 58 36.85 10.39 16.36
C ALA A 58 38.23 10.77 15.79
N PRO A 59 38.83 9.93 14.93
CA PRO A 59 39.95 10.34 14.08
C PRO A 59 39.53 11.41 13.04
N GLU A 60 40.50 12.16 12.50
CA GLU A 60 40.29 13.37 11.65
C GLU A 60 39.44 13.14 10.36
N ALA A 61 39.26 11.88 9.91
CA ALA A 61 38.47 11.55 8.72
C ALA A 61 37.10 10.93 9.09
N GLN A 62 36.07 11.76 9.19
CA GLN A 62 34.67 11.32 9.33
C GLN A 62 33.72 12.11 8.42
N TYR A 63 32.54 11.50 8.18
CA TYR A 63 31.40 12.17 7.56
C TYR A 63 30.90 13.33 8.45
N PRO A 64 30.62 14.52 7.89
CA PRO A 64 30.02 15.63 8.64
C PRO A 64 28.71 15.21 9.32
N GLY A 65 28.46 15.68 10.55
CA GLY A 65 27.23 15.38 11.31
C GLY A 65 27.26 14.08 12.13
N THR A 66 28.44 13.53 12.44
CA THR A 66 28.57 12.30 13.25
C THR A 66 29.31 12.59 14.57
N ILE A 67 28.85 11.95 15.66
CA ILE A 67 29.46 12.12 16.99
C ILE A 67 30.68 11.20 17.23
N GLY A 68 30.94 10.26 16.32
CA GLY A 68 32.01 9.28 16.50
C GLY A 68 31.74 8.28 17.64
N GLN A 69 32.78 7.86 18.35
CA GLN A 69 32.65 7.00 19.52
C GLN A 69 32.25 7.83 20.74
N ILE A 70 31.29 7.36 21.52
CA ILE A 70 30.79 8.08 22.70
C ILE A 70 31.87 8.08 23.79
N ALA A 71 32.21 9.28 24.27
CA ALA A 71 33.11 9.49 25.40
C ALA A 71 32.35 9.52 26.73
N ASP A 72 31.29 10.35 26.81
CA ASP A 72 30.44 10.46 28.00
C ASP A 72 29.12 11.20 27.67
N SER A 73 28.18 11.21 28.61
CA SER A 73 26.93 11.96 28.52
C SER A 73 26.55 12.58 29.85
N PHE A 74 26.02 13.80 29.81
CA PHE A 74 25.62 14.54 31.01
C PHE A 74 24.16 14.98 30.91
N ALA A 75 23.37 14.63 31.93
CA ALA A 75 22.10 15.28 32.18
C ALA A 75 22.37 16.73 32.65
N LEU A 76 21.74 17.69 31.99
CA LEU A 76 21.76 19.10 32.37
C LEU A 76 20.48 19.41 33.15
N GLY A 77 19.33 19.23 32.49
CA GLY A 77 18.01 19.44 33.06
C GLY A 77 17.79 20.87 33.58
N LYS A 78 16.72 21.06 34.37
CA LYS A 78 16.32 22.38 34.89
C LYS A 78 17.38 23.00 35.77
N ALA A 79 18.20 22.17 36.42
CA ALA A 79 19.22 22.61 37.35
C ALA A 79 20.37 23.35 36.63
N GLU A 80 20.65 23.05 35.35
CA GLU A 80 21.78 23.60 34.61
C GLU A 80 21.39 24.45 33.40
N SER A 81 20.10 24.52 33.07
CA SER A 81 19.53 25.40 32.04
C SER A 81 19.57 26.88 32.47
N ASN A 82 19.61 27.81 31.52
CA ASN A 82 19.50 29.26 31.75
C ASN A 82 20.49 29.86 32.77
N LYS A 83 21.72 29.33 32.85
CA LYS A 83 22.80 29.88 33.69
C LYS A 83 23.88 30.51 32.82
N VAL A 84 24.32 31.72 33.15
CA VAL A 84 25.33 32.45 32.36
C VAL A 84 26.75 31.94 32.66
N GLU A 85 26.97 31.32 33.81
CA GLU A 85 28.30 30.85 34.21
C GLU A 85 28.76 29.64 33.37
N PRO A 86 30.03 29.60 32.91
CA PRO A 86 30.57 28.46 32.18
C PRO A 86 30.47 27.16 32.98
N LEU A 87 29.98 26.09 32.33
CA LEU A 87 29.88 24.78 32.95
C LEU A 87 31.07 23.92 32.59
N LYS A 88 31.78 23.42 33.60
CA LYS A 88 32.89 22.49 33.43
C LYS A 88 32.45 21.06 33.67
N LYS A 89 32.79 20.16 32.76
CA LYS A 89 32.59 18.71 32.89
C LYS A 89 33.91 17.99 32.69
N LYS A 90 34.14 16.92 33.45
CA LYS A 90 35.33 16.08 33.28
C LYS A 90 35.01 15.00 32.25
N LEU A 91 35.86 14.86 31.25
CA LEU A 91 35.78 13.85 30.20
C LEU A 91 37.04 12.99 30.23
N THR A 92 36.95 11.74 29.80
CA THR A 92 38.11 10.85 29.61
C THR A 92 37.98 10.19 28.24
N ILE A 93 39.00 10.28 27.40
CA ILE A 93 39.06 9.51 26.15
C ILE A 93 39.70 8.15 26.45
N PRO A 94 39.12 7.02 26.03
CA PRO A 94 39.70 5.69 26.22
C PRO A 94 41.14 5.57 25.71
N GLU A 95 41.93 4.70 26.34
CA GLU A 95 43.28 4.37 25.88
C GLU A 95 43.27 3.84 24.44
N GLY A 96 44.22 4.29 23.62
CA GLY A 96 44.39 3.83 22.23
C GLY A 96 44.13 4.90 21.16
N ALA A 97 43.50 6.03 21.51
CA ALA A 97 43.40 7.18 20.60
C ALA A 97 44.76 7.87 20.43
N LYS A 98 45.24 8.02 19.18
CA LYS A 98 46.50 8.71 18.86
C LYS A 98 46.39 9.52 17.58
N GLY A 99 47.08 10.66 17.54
CA GLY A 99 47.14 11.53 16.37
C GLY A 99 46.01 12.57 16.34
N LYS A 100 45.81 13.21 15.19
CA LYS A 100 44.77 14.23 15.03
C LYS A 100 43.37 13.62 15.06
N GLY A 101 42.45 14.30 15.74
CA GLY A 101 41.07 13.87 15.85
C GLY A 101 40.12 15.01 16.18
N LEU A 102 38.86 14.65 16.37
CA LEU A 102 37.76 15.55 16.70
C LEU A 102 37.18 15.15 18.05
N ILE A 103 36.84 16.15 18.85
CA ILE A 103 35.87 16.04 19.94
C ILE A 103 34.58 16.69 19.47
N THR A 104 33.48 15.95 19.57
CA THR A 104 32.14 16.40 19.19
C THR A 104 31.23 16.42 20.41
N ALA A 105 30.25 17.32 20.43
CA ALA A 105 29.18 17.32 21.41
C ALA A 105 27.83 17.57 20.74
N ALA A 106 26.84 16.74 21.08
CA ALA A 106 25.45 16.91 20.68
C ALA A 106 24.62 17.34 21.89
N LEU A 107 24.00 18.50 21.82
CA LEU A 107 23.18 19.11 22.85
C LEU A 107 21.71 19.00 22.46
N PHE A 108 20.87 18.44 23.35
CA PHE A 108 19.43 18.44 23.20
C PHE A 108 18.79 19.55 24.04
N SER A 109 18.16 20.50 23.37
CA SER A 109 17.54 21.68 23.98
C SER A 109 16.08 21.82 23.54
N ILE A 110 15.27 22.47 24.37
CA ILE A 110 13.90 22.86 24.05
C ILE A 110 13.80 24.38 24.13
N TYR A 111 13.43 25.03 23.03
CA TYR A 111 13.39 26.50 22.91
C TYR A 111 11.98 27.07 23.08
N GLY A 112 11.85 28.18 23.82
CA GLY A 112 10.68 29.06 23.81
C GLY A 112 9.40 28.54 24.49
N ALA A 113 8.30 29.29 24.34
CA ALA A 113 6.98 28.94 24.89
C ALA A 113 6.26 27.81 24.12
N SER A 114 6.71 27.49 22.89
CA SER A 114 6.18 26.43 22.02
C SER A 114 6.67 25.03 22.38
N GLY A 115 7.76 24.90 23.13
CA GLY A 115 8.32 23.59 23.50
C GLY A 115 9.03 22.87 22.34
N SER A 116 9.57 23.61 21.37
CA SER A 116 10.23 23.05 20.18
C SER A 116 11.56 22.36 20.54
N PRO A 117 11.72 21.05 20.28
CA PRO A 117 12.98 20.33 20.52
C PRO A 117 14.02 20.62 19.44
N THR A 118 15.30 20.69 19.79
CA THR A 118 16.41 20.96 18.87
C THR A 118 17.67 20.21 19.31
N ILE A 119 18.40 19.64 18.35
CA ILE A 119 19.74 19.09 18.57
C ILE A 119 20.76 20.04 17.96
N SER A 120 21.72 20.51 18.77
CA SER A 120 22.83 21.34 18.33
C SER A 120 24.15 20.58 18.43
N GLU A 121 24.95 20.60 17.37
CA GLU A 121 26.24 19.92 17.33
C GLU A 121 27.42 20.89 17.36
N TYR A 122 28.44 20.54 18.14
CA TYR A 122 29.67 21.31 18.27
C TYR A 122 30.88 20.40 18.03
N ASN A 123 31.86 20.85 17.25
CA ASN A 123 33.06 20.08 16.97
C ASN A 123 34.33 20.89 17.29
N VAL A 124 35.38 20.20 17.75
CA VAL A 124 36.69 20.79 18.06
C VAL A 124 37.78 19.85 17.57
N THR A 125 38.68 20.34 16.71
CA THR A 125 39.87 19.59 16.30
C THR A 125 40.92 19.61 17.41
N VAL A 126 41.41 18.43 17.77
CA VAL A 126 42.40 18.19 18.83
C VAL A 126 43.49 17.23 18.37
N THR A 127 44.55 17.12 19.17
CA THR A 127 45.56 16.04 19.02
C THR A 127 45.47 15.10 20.22
N PHE A 128 45.24 13.82 19.98
CA PHE A 128 45.38 12.77 20.99
C PHE A 128 46.87 12.42 21.11
N GLY A 129 47.49 12.87 22.21
CA GLY A 129 48.93 12.84 22.45
C GLY A 129 49.29 12.19 23.80
N ASP A 130 50.52 12.43 24.25
CA ASP A 130 51.05 11.85 25.49
C ASP A 130 50.84 12.75 26.72
N LYS A 131 50.26 13.95 26.54
CA LYS A 131 49.95 14.91 27.63
C LYS A 131 48.67 15.68 27.33
N THR A 132 48.02 16.18 28.38
CA THR A 132 46.91 17.13 28.25
C THR A 132 47.43 18.57 28.31
N SER A 133 47.07 19.40 27.32
CA SER A 133 47.51 20.79 27.21
C SER A 133 46.72 21.74 28.12
N ASP A 134 47.36 22.80 28.60
CA ASP A 134 46.69 23.92 29.29
C ASP A 134 46.02 24.91 28.31
N GLU A 135 46.30 24.79 27.00
CA GLU A 135 45.66 25.60 25.97
C GLU A 135 44.39 24.93 25.44
N TYR A 136 43.29 25.70 25.39
CA TYR A 136 41.99 25.21 24.90
C TYR A 136 41.75 25.61 23.44
N ALA A 137 41.16 24.70 22.67
CA ALA A 137 40.48 24.96 21.42
C ALA A 137 38.96 25.09 21.68
N SER A 138 38.30 25.97 20.96
CA SER A 138 36.85 26.16 21.02
C SER A 138 36.19 25.65 19.75
N SER A 139 34.92 25.24 19.86
CA SER A 139 34.12 24.92 18.69
C SER A 139 33.96 26.15 17.79
N SER A 140 34.06 25.96 16.48
CA SER A 140 33.68 27.00 15.53
C SER A 140 32.16 27.21 15.59
N MET A 141 31.72 28.46 15.63
CA MET A 141 30.31 28.82 15.62
C MET A 141 29.73 28.48 14.24
N TYR A 142 29.22 27.26 14.10
CA TYR A 142 28.30 26.91 13.01
C TYR A 142 26.91 27.38 13.44
N TRP A 143 26.32 28.29 12.68
CA TRP A 143 24.88 28.51 12.76
C TRP A 143 24.19 27.16 12.60
N THR A 144 23.30 26.81 13.53
CA THR A 144 22.37 25.70 13.36
C THR A 144 21.58 25.93 12.08
N PHE A 145 21.99 25.27 11.00
CA PHE A 145 21.10 25.03 9.89
C PHE A 145 20.05 24.04 10.39
N ALA A 146 18.78 24.48 10.47
CA ALA A 146 17.71 23.56 10.14
C ALA A 146 18.08 22.93 8.80
N TYR A 147 18.09 21.60 8.73
CA TYR A 147 18.66 20.82 7.64
C TYR A 147 18.03 21.21 6.29
N THR A 148 18.64 22.17 5.59
CA THR A 148 18.44 22.45 4.17
C THR A 148 19.69 21.98 3.43
N PRO A 149 19.58 21.07 2.45
CA PRO A 149 20.70 20.77 1.57
C PRO A 149 20.80 21.88 0.52
N SER A 150 21.73 22.81 0.70
CA SER A 150 22.23 23.62 -0.42
C SER A 150 23.76 23.57 -0.49
N ARG A 151 24.25 23.07 -1.63
CA ARG A 151 25.62 23.32 -2.11
C ARG A 151 25.57 24.52 -3.05
N ARG A 152 26.58 25.39 -2.93
CA ARG A 152 27.44 26.02 -3.97
C ARG A 152 27.72 27.49 -3.61
N VAL A 153 28.85 28.16 -3.90
CA VAL A 153 30.16 27.91 -4.55
C VAL A 153 31.02 29.16 -4.28
N ALA A 154 32.35 29.05 -4.17
CA ALA A 154 33.25 30.13 -4.61
C ALA A 154 34.64 29.60 -5.00
N ALA A 155 35.09 30.03 -6.18
CA ALA A 155 36.29 29.64 -6.88
C ALA A 155 37.57 30.36 -6.41
N LEU A 156 38.73 29.73 -6.59
CA LEU A 156 39.98 30.41 -6.99
C LEU A 156 40.98 29.43 -7.61
N SER A 157 41.69 29.95 -8.62
CA SER A 157 42.51 29.34 -9.68
C SER A 157 43.47 28.20 -9.32
N LEU A 158 43.62 27.24 -10.25
CA LEU A 158 44.92 26.83 -10.81
C LEU A 158 44.70 26.10 -12.16
N ARG A 159 45.59 26.40 -13.11
CA ARG A 159 45.58 26.04 -14.53
C ARG A 159 46.04 24.60 -14.79
N GLU A 160 45.52 24.06 -15.90
CA GLU A 160 46.07 23.01 -16.77
C GLU A 160 46.12 21.56 -16.26
N SER A 161 45.21 20.69 -16.74
CA SER A 161 45.49 19.74 -17.84
C SER A 161 44.40 18.64 -17.97
N ASN A 162 44.04 18.38 -19.23
CA ASN A 162 43.17 17.35 -19.83
C ASN A 162 42.84 16.08 -19.02
N ALA A 163 41.55 15.70 -18.98
CA ALA A 163 41.04 14.42 -19.52
C ALA A 163 39.52 14.31 -19.33
N SER A 164 38.82 13.98 -20.42
CA SER A 164 37.40 13.65 -20.49
C SER A 164 37.03 12.45 -19.61
N LEU A 165 35.85 12.48 -18.97
CA LEU A 165 35.00 11.31 -18.69
C LEU A 165 33.59 11.81 -18.27
N TYR A 166 32.59 11.38 -19.02
CA TYR A 166 31.15 11.65 -18.82
C TYR A 166 30.64 10.92 -17.56
N LEU A 167 29.81 11.60 -16.75
CA LEU A 167 29.07 11.02 -15.63
C LEU A 167 27.60 10.82 -16.04
N ASN A 168 27.22 9.55 -16.25
CA ASN A 168 25.85 9.08 -16.07
C ASN A 168 25.72 8.63 -14.62
N SER A 169 24.80 9.21 -13.85
CA SER A 169 24.34 8.64 -12.57
C SER A 169 22.86 8.32 -12.71
N VAL A 170 22.61 7.13 -13.26
CA VAL A 170 21.36 6.39 -13.09
C VAL A 170 21.30 5.97 -11.62
N SER A 171 20.18 6.26 -10.95
CA SER A 171 19.86 5.68 -9.65
C SER A 171 19.73 4.17 -9.83
N LEU A 172 20.81 3.45 -9.53
CA LEU A 172 20.78 2.01 -9.34
C LEU A 172 20.20 1.78 -7.93
N GLN A 173 18.87 1.67 -7.86
CA GLN A 173 18.31 0.71 -6.91
C GLN A 173 19.03 -0.62 -7.20
N SER A 174 19.66 -1.20 -6.18
CA SER A 174 20.26 -2.52 -6.31
C SER A 174 19.21 -3.47 -6.87
N PRO A 175 19.45 -4.19 -7.98
CA PRO A 175 18.60 -5.30 -8.35
C PRO A 175 18.58 -6.25 -7.17
N ARG A 176 17.41 -6.48 -6.56
CA ARG A 176 17.24 -7.62 -5.67
C ARG A 176 17.54 -8.85 -6.52
N GLY A 177 18.68 -9.50 -6.23
CA GLY A 177 18.97 -10.80 -6.83
C GLY A 177 17.86 -11.79 -6.43
N PRO A 178 17.60 -12.83 -7.23
CA PRO A 178 16.58 -13.81 -6.90
C PRO A 178 17.05 -14.67 -5.73
N GLU A 179 16.87 -14.21 -4.50
CA GLU A 179 16.81 -15.06 -3.30
C GLU A 179 15.36 -15.51 -3.05
N LEU A 180 14.71 -16.05 -4.08
CA LEU A 180 13.43 -16.74 -3.92
C LEU A 180 13.59 -18.17 -4.45
N PHE A 181 12.99 -19.11 -3.72
CA PHE A 181 12.95 -20.56 -3.98
C PHE A 181 14.15 -21.38 -3.47
N SER A 182 14.52 -21.17 -2.20
CA SER A 182 15.27 -22.16 -1.44
C SER A 182 14.30 -22.93 -0.52
N SER A 183 13.82 -24.08 -1.02
CA SER A 183 12.89 -25.07 -0.43
C SER A 183 11.38 -24.77 -0.55
N SER A 184 10.62 -25.74 -1.07
CA SER A 184 9.15 -25.72 -1.09
C SER A 184 8.62 -25.75 0.35
N PRO A 185 7.70 -24.85 0.75
CA PRO A 185 7.09 -24.89 2.07
C PRO A 185 6.24 -26.16 2.26
N TYR A 186 5.89 -26.84 1.17
CA TYR A 186 5.06 -28.04 1.16
C TYR A 186 5.82 -29.33 1.52
N SER A 187 6.55 -29.34 2.65
CA SER A 187 7.17 -30.55 3.17
C SER A 187 6.20 -31.35 4.04
N ALA A 188 6.04 -32.64 3.77
CA ALA A 188 5.04 -33.50 4.43
C ALA A 188 5.16 -33.60 5.97
N LYS A 189 6.30 -33.20 6.56
CA LYS A 189 6.53 -33.21 8.02
C LYS A 189 6.21 -31.90 8.70
N ALA A 190 6.37 -30.76 8.03
CA ALA A 190 6.07 -29.43 8.57
C ALA A 190 4.55 -29.13 8.50
N GLU A 191 3.86 -29.57 7.45
CA GLU A 191 2.45 -29.25 7.19
C GLU A 191 1.41 -29.79 8.19
N LEU A 192 1.75 -30.81 8.99
CA LEU A 192 0.71 -31.53 9.76
C LEU A 192 0.37 -30.85 11.10
N ASN A 193 1.33 -30.16 11.72
CA ASN A 193 1.17 -29.54 13.04
C ASN A 193 1.73 -28.12 13.14
N GLU A 194 2.23 -27.54 12.05
CA GLU A 194 2.85 -26.21 12.04
C GLU A 194 2.22 -25.35 10.93
N LEU A 195 0.97 -24.92 11.14
CA LEU A 195 0.26 -23.98 10.27
C LEU A 195 -0.05 -22.69 11.05
N PRO A 196 -0.11 -21.51 10.40
CA PRO A 196 -0.59 -20.30 11.05
C PRO A 196 -1.98 -20.53 11.69
N GLY A 197 -2.10 -20.24 12.99
CA GLY A 197 -3.30 -20.49 13.77
C GLY A 197 -3.44 -21.92 14.32
N PHE A 198 -2.56 -22.86 13.93
CA PHE A 198 -2.51 -24.22 14.45
C PHE A 198 -1.06 -24.72 14.59
N GLY A 199 -0.51 -24.56 15.80
CA GLY A 199 0.88 -24.90 16.12
C GLY A 199 1.88 -23.77 15.84
N LEU A 200 1.55 -22.84 14.94
CA LEU A 200 2.24 -21.57 14.75
C LEU A 200 1.33 -20.39 15.13
N PRO A 201 1.91 -19.22 15.51
CA PRO A 201 1.14 -17.97 15.64
C PRO A 201 0.36 -17.66 14.36
N ILE A 202 -0.81 -17.04 14.48
CA ILE A 202 -1.65 -16.62 13.35
C ILE A 202 -0.96 -15.58 12.46
N SER A 203 0.00 -14.84 13.02
CA SER A 203 0.84 -13.86 12.30
C SER A 203 2.11 -14.46 11.72
N HIS A 204 2.30 -15.78 11.79
CA HIS A 204 3.48 -16.43 11.25
C HIS A 204 3.49 -16.34 9.73
N ALA A 205 4.42 -15.53 9.20
CA ALA A 205 4.72 -15.44 7.79
C ALA A 205 6.24 -15.31 7.61
N GLY A 206 6.81 -16.12 6.70
CA GLY A 206 8.19 -15.97 6.24
C GLY A 206 8.28 -14.95 5.11
N ALA A 207 9.00 -15.28 4.04
CA ALA A 207 8.84 -14.56 2.78
C ALA A 207 7.38 -14.70 2.31
N HIS A 208 6.72 -13.58 2.06
CA HIS A 208 5.30 -13.52 1.71
C HIS A 208 5.05 -12.45 0.64
N PHE A 209 3.93 -12.56 -0.06
CA PHE A 209 3.44 -11.55 -0.97
C PHE A 209 3.18 -10.23 -0.23
N PRO A 210 3.45 -9.05 -0.82
CA PRO A 210 3.23 -7.76 -0.15
C PRO A 210 1.79 -7.58 0.38
N VAL A 211 1.65 -6.92 1.52
CA VAL A 211 0.34 -6.69 2.17
C VAL A 211 0.09 -5.21 2.41
N VAL A 212 -1.18 -4.79 2.35
CA VAL A 212 -1.61 -3.39 2.59
C VAL A 212 -1.56 -3.00 4.07
N LEU A 213 -1.30 -3.95 4.98
CA LEU A 213 -1.50 -3.82 6.43
C LEU A 213 -0.24 -4.21 7.22
N LYS A 214 0.60 -3.25 7.61
CA LYS A 214 1.56 -3.45 8.72
C LYS A 214 1.84 -2.11 9.41
N THR A 215 1.45 -2.03 10.68
CA THR A 215 1.72 -0.99 11.71
C THR A 215 1.55 0.50 11.38
N GLU A 216 1.34 1.31 12.43
CA GLU A 216 1.19 2.78 12.38
C GLU A 216 2.44 3.50 11.85
N ASP A 217 3.62 2.86 11.91
CA ASP A 217 4.88 3.48 11.52
C ASP A 217 5.32 3.15 10.08
N GLY A 218 4.65 2.22 9.37
CA GLY A 218 4.98 1.84 7.99
C GLY A 218 6.40 1.30 7.71
N GLU A 219 7.31 1.26 8.70
CA GLU A 219 8.74 0.96 8.52
C GLU A 219 9.07 -0.54 8.61
N GLY A 220 8.21 -1.42 8.09
CA GLY A 220 8.43 -2.86 8.06
C GLY A 220 8.86 -3.38 6.69
N GLU A 221 9.88 -4.25 6.63
CA GLU A 221 10.11 -5.09 5.45
C GLU A 221 8.81 -5.88 5.11
N GLY A 222 8.31 -5.77 3.87
CA GLY A 222 7.13 -6.51 3.37
C GLY A 222 5.84 -5.70 3.13
N ASP A 223 5.88 -4.37 3.35
CA ASP A 223 4.70 -3.50 3.20
C ASP A 223 4.47 -3.04 1.76
N TRP A 224 3.21 -3.03 1.36
CA TRP A 224 2.84 -2.53 0.04
C TRP A 224 2.83 -1.00 0.01
N ARG A 225 3.64 -0.44 -0.88
CA ARG A 225 3.64 0.98 -1.24
C ARG A 225 3.81 1.10 -2.74
N ALA A 226 2.85 1.70 -3.42
CA ALA A 226 2.90 1.86 -4.86
C ALA A 226 3.54 3.20 -5.23
N THR A 227 4.36 3.23 -6.29
CA THR A 227 4.88 4.48 -6.85
C THR A 227 3.75 5.46 -7.15
N THR A 228 3.86 6.72 -6.69
CA THR A 228 2.82 7.75 -6.87
C THR A 228 2.67 8.12 -8.35
N LEU A 229 1.46 7.99 -8.90
CA LEU A 229 1.19 8.28 -10.31
C LEU A 229 0.93 9.77 -10.56
N THR A 230 1.47 10.26 -11.67
CA THR A 230 1.09 11.56 -12.23
C THR A 230 -0.34 11.53 -12.80
N ILE A 231 -0.99 12.69 -12.89
CA ILE A 231 -2.29 12.82 -13.58
C ILE A 231 -2.20 12.27 -15.00
N ARG A 232 -1.14 12.63 -15.73
CA ARG A 232 -0.90 12.16 -17.09
C ARG A 232 -0.81 10.63 -17.16
N GLU A 233 -0.09 9.98 -16.25
CA GLU A 233 0.01 8.53 -16.27
C GLU A 233 -1.34 7.85 -15.97
N VAL A 234 -2.14 8.37 -15.03
CA VAL A 234 -3.51 7.88 -14.79
C VAL A 234 -4.41 8.06 -16.03
N CYS A 235 -4.29 9.18 -16.74
CA CYS A 235 -4.98 9.39 -18.01
C CYS A 235 -4.53 8.37 -19.08
N MET A 236 -3.23 8.03 -19.15
CA MET A 236 -2.72 7.00 -20.06
C MET A 236 -3.28 5.61 -19.73
N LEU A 237 -3.31 5.23 -18.44
CA LEU A 237 -3.92 3.96 -18.00
C LEU A 237 -5.38 3.87 -18.42
N LYS A 238 -6.14 4.98 -18.31
CA LYS A 238 -7.51 5.07 -18.81
C LYS A 238 -7.62 4.87 -20.33
N VAL A 239 -6.76 5.51 -21.13
CA VAL A 239 -6.77 5.32 -22.58
C VAL A 239 -6.47 3.87 -22.95
N ILE A 240 -5.50 3.24 -22.29
CA ILE A 240 -5.16 1.83 -22.52
C ILE A 240 -6.37 0.94 -22.19
N GLU A 241 -7.03 1.16 -21.06
CA GLU A 241 -8.24 0.40 -20.68
C GLU A 241 -9.37 0.60 -21.70
N ASP A 242 -9.68 1.82 -22.09
CA ASP A 242 -10.77 2.14 -23.01
C ASP A 242 -10.50 1.60 -24.43
N LEU A 243 -9.27 1.70 -24.92
CA LEU A 243 -8.89 1.15 -26.23
C LEU A 243 -8.90 -0.38 -26.24
N THR A 244 -8.43 -1.03 -25.17
CA THR A 244 -8.45 -2.50 -25.05
C THR A 244 -9.86 -3.07 -24.85
N ASN A 245 -10.87 -2.21 -24.66
CA ASN A 245 -12.30 -2.58 -24.62
C ASN A 245 -12.97 -2.56 -26.00
N LYS A 246 -12.33 -1.97 -27.02
CA LYS A 246 -12.85 -1.95 -28.40
C LYS A 246 -12.71 -3.34 -29.04
N PRO A 247 -13.67 -3.78 -29.87
CA PRO A 247 -13.59 -5.07 -30.55
C PRO A 247 -12.34 -5.17 -31.43
N GLU A 248 -11.62 -6.29 -31.33
CA GLU A 248 -10.41 -6.58 -32.12
C GLU A 248 -9.31 -5.52 -32.02
N TRP A 249 -9.21 -4.84 -30.87
CA TRP A 249 -8.24 -3.76 -30.67
C TRP A 249 -6.80 -4.18 -31.00
N TRP A 250 -6.43 -5.43 -30.68
CA TRP A 250 -5.09 -5.98 -30.88
C TRP A 250 -4.71 -6.13 -32.37
N ILE A 251 -5.70 -6.21 -33.26
CA ILE A 251 -5.48 -6.17 -34.71
C ILE A 251 -5.45 -4.71 -35.16
N LYS A 252 -6.47 -3.94 -34.75
CA LYS A 252 -6.73 -2.57 -35.21
C LYS A 252 -5.66 -1.56 -34.80
N VAL A 253 -4.94 -1.79 -33.70
CA VAL A 253 -3.82 -0.93 -33.26
C VAL A 253 -2.65 -0.90 -34.26
N ASN A 254 -2.53 -1.92 -35.11
CA ASN A 254 -1.50 -2.00 -36.14
C ASN A 254 -1.88 -1.28 -37.44
N ASP A 255 -3.13 -0.85 -37.57
CA ASP A 255 -3.59 -0.01 -38.67
C ASP A 255 -3.31 1.46 -38.33
N ASP A 256 -2.48 2.12 -39.13
CA ASP A 256 -2.03 3.50 -38.87
C ASP A 256 -3.17 4.52 -38.97
N GLU A 257 -4.18 4.30 -39.81
CA GLU A 257 -5.33 5.21 -39.93
C GLU A 257 -6.24 5.10 -38.69
N ILE A 258 -6.49 3.87 -38.24
CA ILE A 258 -7.27 3.63 -37.02
C ILE A 258 -6.52 4.16 -35.80
N ALA A 259 -5.22 3.88 -35.68
CA ALA A 259 -4.39 4.38 -34.60
C ALA A 259 -4.35 5.91 -34.57
N ALA A 260 -4.23 6.58 -35.74
CA ALA A 260 -4.30 8.03 -35.82
C ALA A 260 -5.65 8.58 -35.33
N LYS A 261 -6.76 7.89 -35.66
CA LYS A 261 -8.08 8.25 -35.14
C LYS A 261 -8.18 8.10 -33.63
N TRP A 262 -7.68 7.00 -33.07
CA TRP A 262 -7.68 6.78 -31.61
C TRP A 262 -6.83 7.80 -30.86
N LYS A 263 -5.67 8.19 -31.40
CA LYS A 263 -4.85 9.26 -30.83
C LYS A 263 -5.61 10.58 -30.80
N LYS A 264 -6.31 10.91 -31.89
CA LYS A 264 -7.16 12.10 -31.96
C LYS A 264 -8.31 12.04 -30.94
N GLU A 265 -9.04 10.93 -30.87
CA GLU A 265 -10.11 10.71 -29.89
C GLU A 265 -9.60 10.88 -28.44
N ALA A 266 -8.40 10.37 -28.14
CA ALA A 266 -7.77 10.52 -26.83
C ALA A 266 -7.41 11.97 -26.50
N MET A 267 -6.82 12.73 -27.43
CA MET A 267 -6.47 14.14 -27.20
C MET A 267 -7.69 15.07 -27.11
N GLU A 268 -8.83 14.70 -27.71
CA GLU A 268 -10.06 15.49 -27.70
C GLU A 268 -11.00 15.18 -26.51
N MET A 269 -10.66 14.19 -25.69
CA MET A 269 -11.45 13.82 -24.51
C MET A 269 -11.44 14.97 -23.48
N PRO A 270 -12.55 15.25 -22.78
CA PRO A 270 -12.60 16.29 -21.75
C PRO A 270 -11.88 15.83 -20.48
N TRP A 271 -10.55 15.85 -20.49
CA TRP A 271 -9.72 15.33 -19.40
C TRP A 271 -9.95 16.02 -18.06
N GLY A 272 -10.29 17.31 -18.06
CA GLY A 272 -10.72 18.07 -16.88
C GLY A 272 -11.91 17.47 -16.13
N GLU A 273 -12.81 16.76 -16.83
CA GLU A 273 -13.94 16.04 -16.21
C GLU A 273 -13.51 14.70 -15.59
N TYR A 274 -12.41 14.11 -16.09
CA TYR A 274 -11.86 12.88 -15.53
C TYR A 274 -10.93 13.15 -14.36
N ARG A 275 -10.08 14.18 -14.47
CA ARG A 275 -9.17 14.70 -13.43
C ARG A 275 -9.11 16.21 -13.58
N VAL A 276 -9.22 16.95 -12.47
CA VAL A 276 -9.35 18.43 -12.48
C VAL A 276 -8.28 19.12 -13.35
N PHE A 277 -7.02 18.68 -13.25
CA PHE A 277 -5.89 19.19 -14.04
C PHE A 277 -5.46 18.23 -15.18
N GLY A 278 -6.37 17.35 -15.60
CA GLY A 278 -6.12 16.36 -16.64
C GLY A 278 -5.87 17.00 -18.00
N ASP A 279 -4.78 16.59 -18.64
CA ASP A 279 -4.49 16.84 -20.04
C ASP A 279 -4.04 15.55 -20.75
N PHE A 280 -3.85 15.65 -22.07
CA PHE A 280 -3.36 14.52 -22.87
C PHE A 280 -2.62 15.00 -24.11
N THR A 281 -1.29 14.85 -24.09
CA THR A 281 -0.41 15.36 -25.14
C THR A 281 -0.34 14.42 -26.33
N GLN A 282 0.21 14.93 -27.45
CA GLN A 282 0.54 14.10 -28.62
C GLN A 282 1.53 12.99 -28.26
N ALA A 283 2.52 13.27 -27.39
CA ALA A 283 3.50 12.28 -26.96
C ALA A 283 2.86 11.17 -26.12
N MET A 284 1.89 11.49 -25.25
CA MET A 284 1.09 10.49 -24.53
C MET A 284 0.30 9.61 -25.49
N ALA A 285 -0.34 10.20 -26.50
CA ALA A 285 -1.11 9.46 -27.49
C ALA A 285 -0.22 8.51 -28.33
N ASP A 286 0.93 8.98 -28.79
CA ASP A 286 1.90 8.17 -29.52
C ASP A 286 2.44 7.03 -28.66
N THR A 287 2.73 7.31 -27.39
CA THR A 287 3.22 6.33 -26.41
C THR A 287 2.18 5.25 -26.12
N CYS A 288 0.92 5.61 -25.88
CA CYS A 288 -0.16 4.64 -25.67
C CYS A 288 -0.33 3.71 -26.88
N ILE A 289 -0.25 4.21 -28.11
CA ILE A 289 -0.32 3.35 -29.30
C ILE A 289 0.89 2.44 -29.40
N LYS A 290 2.10 2.95 -29.12
CA LYS A 290 3.33 2.15 -29.13
C LYS A 290 3.26 1.01 -28.10
N GLU A 291 2.83 1.31 -26.89
CA GLU A 291 2.59 0.34 -25.83
C GLU A 291 1.52 -0.68 -26.23
N LEU A 292 0.38 -0.24 -26.77
CA LEU A 292 -0.70 -1.12 -27.20
C LEU A 292 -0.29 -2.07 -28.33
N ARG A 293 0.62 -1.68 -29.23
CA ARG A 293 1.16 -2.59 -30.25
C ARG A 293 1.98 -3.72 -29.63
N LYS A 294 2.78 -3.43 -28.60
CA LYS A 294 3.52 -4.45 -27.84
C LYS A 294 2.57 -5.35 -27.05
N LYS A 295 1.60 -4.76 -26.37
CA LYS A 295 0.56 -5.45 -25.62
C LYS A 295 -0.35 -6.32 -26.51
N ALA A 296 -0.56 -5.92 -27.77
CA ALA A 296 -1.28 -6.73 -28.75
C ALA A 296 -0.56 -8.06 -29.05
N ASP A 297 0.78 -8.06 -29.14
CA ASP A 297 1.57 -9.30 -29.31
C ASP A 297 1.43 -10.23 -28.11
N ILE A 298 1.44 -9.67 -26.89
CA ILE A 298 1.19 -10.42 -25.65
C ILE A 298 -0.20 -11.04 -25.67
N TYR A 299 -1.23 -10.24 -25.96
CA TYR A 299 -2.60 -10.69 -26.01
C TYR A 299 -2.82 -11.77 -27.09
N GLN A 300 -2.23 -11.61 -28.28
CA GLN A 300 -2.34 -12.61 -29.34
C GLN A 300 -1.70 -13.95 -28.98
N LYS A 301 -0.55 -13.93 -28.30
CA LYS A 301 0.19 -15.14 -27.95
C LYS A 301 -0.33 -15.84 -26.69
N THR A 302 -0.91 -15.08 -25.77
CA THR A 302 -1.21 -15.57 -24.41
C THR A 302 -2.68 -15.47 -24.03
N GLY A 303 -3.45 -14.63 -24.73
CA GLY A 303 -4.82 -14.27 -24.36
C GLY A 303 -4.91 -13.28 -23.21
N LEU A 304 -3.80 -12.83 -22.63
CA LEU A 304 -3.75 -11.96 -21.44
C LEU A 304 -3.31 -10.55 -21.83
N ILE A 305 -3.94 -9.56 -21.19
CA ILE A 305 -3.58 -8.14 -21.36
C ILE A 305 -3.48 -7.46 -19.99
N PRO A 306 -2.27 -7.04 -19.57
CA PRO A 306 -2.10 -6.18 -18.40
C PRO A 306 -2.69 -4.78 -18.63
N VAL A 307 -3.43 -4.31 -17.62
CA VAL A 307 -4.06 -3.00 -17.49
C VAL A 307 -3.89 -2.51 -16.05
N MET A 308 -4.00 -1.19 -15.82
CA MET A 308 -3.67 -0.61 -14.50
C MET A 308 -2.27 -1.05 -14.02
N ASP A 309 -1.36 -1.19 -14.98
CA ASP A 309 -0.05 -1.81 -14.81
C ASP A 309 1.05 -0.77 -14.62
N TYR A 310 1.64 -0.77 -13.43
CA TYR A 310 2.75 0.08 -13.00
C TYR A 310 3.51 -0.66 -11.89
N ALA A 311 3.29 -0.34 -10.60
CA ALA A 311 3.84 -1.02 -9.43
C ALA A 311 3.31 -2.45 -9.27
N SER A 312 2.03 -2.66 -9.57
CA SER A 312 1.44 -3.99 -9.82
C SER A 312 0.60 -3.94 -11.10
N ALA A 313 -0.25 -4.94 -11.36
CA ALA A 313 -1.16 -4.91 -12.51
C ALA A 313 -2.47 -5.64 -12.25
N ALA A 314 -3.55 -5.12 -12.87
CA ALA A 314 -4.69 -5.93 -13.22
C ALA A 314 -4.43 -6.59 -14.59
N ILE A 315 -4.94 -7.78 -14.82
CA ILE A 315 -4.83 -8.48 -16.10
C ILE A 315 -6.23 -8.89 -16.51
N LYS A 316 -6.63 -8.63 -17.76
CA LYS A 316 -7.92 -9.09 -18.28
C LYS A 316 -7.76 -10.00 -19.49
N SER A 317 -8.80 -10.78 -19.78
CA SER A 317 -8.92 -11.55 -21.00
C SER A 317 -10.39 -11.70 -21.40
N ASP A 318 -10.67 -11.57 -22.69
CA ASP A 318 -12.00 -11.76 -23.27
C ASP A 318 -12.11 -13.07 -24.06
N ASN A 319 -11.05 -13.88 -24.12
CA ASN A 319 -10.99 -15.10 -24.95
C ASN A 319 -10.37 -16.31 -24.24
N LEU A 320 -10.07 -16.22 -22.94
CA LEU A 320 -9.43 -17.28 -22.19
C LEU A 320 -10.35 -18.47 -21.90
N VAL A 321 -11.66 -18.22 -21.80
CA VAL A 321 -12.70 -19.19 -21.47
C VAL A 321 -13.51 -19.54 -22.73
N PRO A 322 -13.41 -20.77 -23.23
CA PRO A 322 -14.27 -21.27 -24.31
C PRO A 322 -15.75 -21.33 -23.90
N ASN A 323 -16.66 -21.15 -24.86
CA ASN A 323 -18.11 -21.18 -24.63
C ASN A 323 -18.59 -22.49 -23.97
N ASP A 324 -18.02 -23.64 -24.35
CA ASP A 324 -18.37 -24.94 -23.77
C ASP A 324 -17.97 -25.04 -22.28
N LEU A 325 -16.88 -24.39 -21.87
CA LEU A 325 -16.49 -24.31 -20.47
C LEU A 325 -17.43 -23.40 -19.66
N ARG A 326 -17.85 -22.26 -20.24
CA ARG A 326 -18.86 -21.40 -19.61
C ARG A 326 -20.18 -22.12 -19.46
N ASP A 327 -20.66 -22.78 -20.51
CA ASP A 327 -21.93 -23.51 -20.50
C ASP A 327 -21.87 -24.68 -19.48
N ALA A 328 -20.71 -25.33 -19.35
CA ALA A 328 -20.48 -26.32 -18.29
C ALA A 328 -20.53 -25.72 -16.88
N LEU A 329 -20.02 -24.50 -16.67
CA LEU A 329 -20.14 -23.78 -15.40
C LEU A 329 -21.61 -23.48 -15.07
N ILE A 330 -22.36 -22.93 -16.02
CA ILE A 330 -23.79 -22.63 -15.83
C ILE A 330 -24.55 -23.92 -15.47
N ALA A 331 -24.30 -25.01 -16.19
CA ALA A 331 -24.94 -26.30 -15.91
C ALA A 331 -24.57 -26.86 -14.52
N ALA A 332 -23.30 -26.80 -14.13
CA ALA A 332 -22.82 -27.31 -12.85
C ALA A 332 -23.25 -26.45 -11.64
N VAL A 333 -23.47 -25.15 -11.84
CA VAL A 333 -23.96 -24.22 -10.80
C VAL A 333 -25.48 -24.28 -10.65
N SER A 334 -26.22 -24.63 -11.70
CA SER A 334 -27.69 -24.68 -11.70
C SER A 334 -28.32 -25.43 -10.51
N PRO A 335 -27.82 -26.59 -10.05
CA PRO A 335 -28.38 -27.28 -8.87
C PRO A 335 -28.25 -26.51 -7.56
N LEU A 336 -27.26 -25.62 -7.44
CA LEU A 336 -27.06 -24.75 -6.29
C LEU A 336 -27.88 -23.45 -6.41
N GLU A 337 -28.04 -22.92 -7.62
CA GLU A 337 -28.76 -21.67 -7.89
C GLU A 337 -30.29 -21.86 -7.92
N ASN A 338 -30.78 -22.91 -8.58
CA ASN A 338 -32.20 -23.14 -8.85
C ASN A 338 -32.88 -23.92 -7.72
N VAL A 339 -32.67 -23.46 -6.49
CA VAL A 339 -33.36 -23.97 -5.28
C VAL A 339 -34.70 -23.25 -5.07
N PRO A 340 -35.67 -23.85 -4.36
CA PRO A 340 -36.90 -23.15 -4.00
C PRO A 340 -36.61 -21.83 -3.27
N GLU A 341 -37.47 -20.82 -3.45
CA GLU A 341 -37.22 -19.45 -2.97
C GLU A 341 -36.88 -19.38 -1.47
N GLN A 342 -37.54 -20.19 -0.64
CA GLN A 342 -37.26 -20.25 0.80
C GLN A 342 -35.88 -20.81 1.17
N HIS A 343 -35.19 -21.46 0.23
CA HIS A 343 -33.84 -21.99 0.38
C HIS A 343 -32.77 -21.11 -0.26
N LYS A 344 -33.15 -20.05 -1.00
CA LYS A 344 -32.19 -19.10 -1.54
C LYS A 344 -31.50 -18.35 -0.42
N ASP A 345 -30.19 -18.21 -0.54
CA ASP A 345 -29.36 -17.56 0.45
C ASP A 345 -29.05 -16.12 0.05
N TRP A 346 -30.02 -15.24 0.27
CA TRP A 346 -29.86 -13.81 0.01
C TRP A 346 -28.87 -13.19 1.00
N HIS A 347 -27.87 -12.49 0.47
CA HIS A 347 -26.80 -11.89 1.24
C HIS A 347 -27.36 -10.86 2.25
N PRO A 348 -26.94 -10.91 3.53
CA PRO A 348 -27.41 -9.97 4.55
C PRO A 348 -27.19 -8.51 4.13
N GLY A 349 -28.20 -7.66 4.36
CA GLY A 349 -28.10 -6.23 4.04
C GLY A 349 -28.14 -5.85 2.55
N SER A 350 -28.26 -6.82 1.63
CA SER A 350 -28.30 -6.56 0.18
C SER A 350 -29.66 -6.14 -0.37
N ASP A 351 -30.68 -6.02 0.49
CA ASP A 351 -32.08 -5.84 0.08
C ASP A 351 -32.54 -6.89 -0.94
N GLY A 352 -32.09 -8.14 -0.81
CA GLY A 352 -32.45 -9.24 -1.71
C GLY A 352 -31.96 -9.03 -3.16
N LYS A 353 -30.85 -8.31 -3.34
CA LYS A 353 -30.21 -8.12 -4.65
C LYS A 353 -29.01 -9.03 -4.86
N VAL A 354 -28.33 -9.46 -3.79
CA VAL A 354 -27.14 -10.32 -3.89
C VAL A 354 -27.47 -11.72 -3.39
N LEU A 355 -27.32 -12.71 -4.27
CA LEU A 355 -27.57 -14.12 -3.98
C LEU A 355 -26.23 -14.85 -3.82
N ASP A 356 -26.01 -15.40 -2.63
CA ASP A 356 -24.84 -16.21 -2.32
C ASP A 356 -25.09 -17.66 -2.77
N ILE A 357 -24.26 -18.16 -3.70
CA ILE A 357 -24.36 -19.55 -4.20
C ILE A 357 -23.32 -20.42 -3.49
N VAL A 358 -22.05 -20.01 -3.56
CA VAL A 358 -20.95 -20.55 -2.78
C VAL A 358 -20.31 -19.37 -2.08
N HIS A 359 -20.47 -19.26 -0.76
CA HIS A 359 -19.89 -18.15 -0.01
C HIS A 359 -18.91 -18.65 1.07
N PRO A 360 -17.64 -18.21 1.06
CA PRO A 360 -16.62 -18.74 1.97
C PRO A 360 -16.85 -18.39 3.44
N SER A 361 -17.66 -17.37 3.74
CA SER A 361 -18.12 -17.06 5.10
C SER A 361 -19.19 -18.01 5.65
N LEU A 362 -19.68 -18.97 4.86
CA LEU A 362 -20.60 -20.01 5.32
C LEU A 362 -19.79 -21.26 5.69
N TRP A 363 -19.96 -21.76 6.92
CA TRP A 363 -19.08 -22.79 7.53
C TRP A 363 -17.57 -22.46 7.46
N PRO A 364 -17.14 -21.24 7.86
CA PRO A 364 -15.73 -20.93 7.98
C PRO A 364 -15.11 -21.74 9.13
N LEU A 365 -13.78 -21.75 9.24
CA LEU A 365 -13.15 -22.18 10.48
C LEU A 365 -13.47 -21.18 11.59
N VAL A 366 -13.90 -21.69 12.73
CA VAL A 366 -14.18 -20.94 13.96
C VAL A 366 -13.20 -21.41 15.04
N TYR A 367 -12.24 -20.56 15.37
CA TYR A 367 -11.26 -20.84 16.41
C TYR A 367 -11.96 -21.12 17.76
N GLY A 368 -11.58 -22.21 18.43
CA GLY A 368 -12.22 -22.67 19.66
C GLY A 368 -13.51 -23.48 19.48
N ARG A 369 -13.97 -23.71 18.23
CA ARG A 369 -15.18 -24.51 17.94
C ARG A 369 -14.97 -25.56 16.84
N SER A 370 -14.35 -25.19 15.72
CA SER A 370 -14.13 -26.10 14.58
C SER A 370 -13.18 -27.25 14.93
N LEU A 371 -13.38 -28.40 14.29
CA LEU A 371 -12.52 -29.57 14.46
C LEU A 371 -11.46 -29.65 13.34
N ILE A 372 -10.21 -29.90 13.73
CA ILE A 372 -9.07 -30.11 12.83
C ILE A 372 -8.44 -31.48 13.08
N LEU A 373 -7.91 -32.09 12.02
CA LEU A 373 -7.12 -33.31 12.10
C LEU A 373 -5.66 -32.95 12.40
N PRO A 374 -5.11 -33.32 13.57
CA PRO A 374 -3.79 -32.86 14.00
C PRO A 374 -2.62 -33.59 13.31
N ASP A 375 -2.84 -34.77 12.75
CA ASP A 375 -1.78 -35.64 12.25
C ASP A 375 -2.06 -36.19 10.86
N LYS A 376 -3.09 -35.66 10.19
CA LYS A 376 -3.48 -36.11 8.85
C LYS A 376 -4.10 -34.98 8.02
N ARG A 377 -3.81 -34.98 6.71
CA ARG A 377 -4.61 -34.31 5.67
C ARG A 377 -5.56 -35.30 4.99
N ILE A 378 -6.76 -34.87 4.67
CA ILE A 378 -7.76 -35.64 3.93
C ILE A 378 -7.92 -35.09 2.52
N ASN A 379 -8.22 -35.99 1.59
CA ASN A 379 -8.57 -35.62 0.24
C ASN A 379 -10.10 -35.56 0.04
N LEU A 380 -10.52 -35.27 -1.19
CA LEU A 380 -11.93 -35.13 -1.59
C LEU A 380 -12.74 -36.41 -1.31
N GLU A 381 -12.19 -37.58 -1.58
CA GLU A 381 -12.87 -38.86 -1.37
C GLU A 381 -13.02 -39.19 0.12
N GLU A 382 -12.06 -38.77 0.95
CA GLU A 382 -12.06 -39.01 2.39
C GLU A 382 -12.95 -38.03 3.17
N ALA A 383 -13.32 -36.89 2.58
CA ALA A 383 -14.00 -35.76 3.24
C ALA A 383 -15.21 -36.17 4.08
N LEU A 384 -16.20 -36.82 3.47
CA LEU A 384 -17.46 -37.17 4.14
C LEU A 384 -17.26 -38.19 5.27
N SER A 385 -16.31 -39.13 5.11
CA SER A 385 -16.03 -40.15 6.12
C SER A 385 -15.32 -39.60 7.38
N HIS A 386 -14.77 -38.38 7.30
CA HIS A 386 -14.09 -37.69 8.40
C HIS A 386 -14.92 -36.57 9.04
N CYS A 387 -16.12 -36.30 8.52
CA CYS A 387 -17.03 -35.33 9.11
C CYS A 387 -17.29 -35.64 10.60
N GLY A 388 -17.20 -34.63 11.46
CA GLY A 388 -17.32 -34.77 12.92
C GLY A 388 -16.09 -35.32 13.64
N LYS A 389 -14.96 -35.56 12.96
CA LYS A 389 -13.71 -36.02 13.59
C LYS A 389 -12.70 -34.89 13.75
N GLY A 390 -11.77 -35.08 14.68
CA GLY A 390 -10.67 -34.16 14.93
C GLY A 390 -10.64 -33.66 16.38
N VAL A 391 -9.78 -32.68 16.62
CA VAL A 391 -9.68 -31.94 17.89
C VAL A 391 -10.10 -30.50 17.65
N VAL A 392 -10.59 -29.83 18.68
CA VAL A 392 -10.97 -28.42 18.57
C VAL A 392 -9.73 -27.58 18.26
N VAL A 393 -9.79 -26.77 17.20
CA VAL A 393 -8.74 -25.79 16.88
C VAL A 393 -8.62 -24.80 18.04
N PRO A 394 -7.44 -24.61 18.65
CA PRO A 394 -7.28 -23.71 19.77
C PRO A 394 -7.50 -22.24 19.34
N VAL A 395 -8.01 -21.41 20.25
CA VAL A 395 -7.99 -19.96 20.05
C VAL A 395 -6.56 -19.46 20.16
N ASP A 396 -6.08 -18.75 19.15
CA ASP A 396 -4.74 -18.19 19.18
C ASP A 396 -4.64 -17.08 20.24
N LYS A 397 -3.67 -17.25 21.14
CA LYS A 397 -3.33 -16.31 22.21
C LYS A 397 -2.05 -15.54 21.91
N SER A 398 -1.47 -15.73 20.74
CA SER A 398 -0.29 -15.04 20.28
C SER A 398 -0.51 -13.53 20.27
N ASP A 399 0.58 -12.84 20.55
CA ASP A 399 0.60 -11.40 20.59
C ASP A 399 0.91 -10.85 19.20
N VAL A 400 -0.01 -10.05 18.67
CA VAL A 400 0.11 -9.41 17.35
C VAL A 400 0.35 -7.91 17.50
N ARG A 401 0.98 -7.46 18.59
CA ARG A 401 1.30 -6.04 18.88
C ARG A 401 2.04 -5.32 17.75
N ASN A 402 2.84 -6.03 16.96
CA ASN A 402 3.54 -5.47 15.79
C ASN A 402 2.68 -5.48 14.52
N TRP A 403 1.38 -5.66 14.66
CA TRP A 403 0.42 -5.59 13.57
C TRP A 403 -0.73 -4.71 14.00
N HIS A 404 -1.44 -4.16 13.03
CA HIS A 404 -2.64 -3.43 13.31
C HIS A 404 -3.64 -4.33 14.08
N PRO A 405 -4.32 -3.85 15.15
CA PRO A 405 -5.21 -4.69 15.98
C PRO A 405 -6.30 -5.45 15.22
N SER A 406 -6.68 -4.95 14.04
CA SER A 406 -7.68 -5.53 13.13
C SER A 406 -7.10 -6.35 11.97
N ALA A 407 -5.79 -6.57 11.91
CA ALA A 407 -5.14 -7.20 10.76
C ALA A 407 -5.46 -8.70 10.63
N PHE A 408 -5.67 -9.38 11.76
CA PHE A 408 -5.95 -10.82 11.83
C PHE A 408 -7.27 -11.06 12.56
N SER A 409 -8.09 -12.00 12.08
CA SER A 409 -9.21 -12.50 12.86
C SER A 409 -8.74 -13.62 13.78
N LYS A 410 -8.90 -13.41 15.10
CA LYS A 410 -8.69 -14.48 16.10
C LYS A 410 -9.89 -15.41 16.26
N ARG A 411 -10.96 -15.16 15.50
CA ARG A 411 -12.25 -15.87 15.61
C ARG A 411 -12.55 -16.72 14.38
N PHE A 412 -12.24 -16.21 13.19
CA PHE A 412 -12.67 -16.81 11.94
C PHE A 412 -11.55 -16.91 10.91
N GLN A 413 -11.65 -17.91 10.04
CA GLN A 413 -10.80 -18.02 8.85
C GLN A 413 -11.59 -18.71 7.72
N TRP A 414 -11.53 -18.16 6.51
CA TRP A 414 -11.98 -18.85 5.32
C TRP A 414 -11.11 -20.07 5.02
N LEU A 415 -11.76 -21.19 4.69
CA LEU A 415 -11.08 -22.45 4.38
C LEU A 415 -10.84 -22.57 2.87
N PRO A 416 -9.59 -22.44 2.38
CA PRO A 416 -9.27 -22.80 1.01
C PRO A 416 -9.40 -24.31 0.77
N CYS A 417 -9.56 -24.71 -0.48
CA CYS A 417 -9.24 -26.07 -0.91
C CYS A 417 -7.80 -26.14 -1.43
N ASP A 418 -7.19 -27.31 -1.26
CA ASP A 418 -5.86 -27.60 -1.75
C ASP A 418 -5.93 -28.07 -3.21
N VAL A 419 -5.01 -27.57 -4.04
CA VAL A 419 -4.94 -27.89 -5.47
C VAL A 419 -3.56 -28.46 -5.78
N ASP A 420 -3.51 -29.71 -6.23
CA ASP A 420 -2.30 -30.39 -6.68
C ASP A 420 -1.88 -29.86 -8.06
N LEU A 421 -0.62 -29.45 -8.18
CA LEU A 421 0.01 -28.95 -9.41
C LEU A 421 1.07 -29.92 -9.98
N THR A 422 1.26 -31.10 -9.39
CA THR A 422 2.29 -32.06 -9.82
C THR A 422 1.92 -32.82 -11.10
N GLY A 423 0.63 -32.84 -11.47
CA GLY A 423 0.12 -33.45 -12.69
C GLY A 423 0.25 -32.57 -13.93
N GLY A 424 -0.30 -33.04 -15.06
CA GLY A 424 -0.37 -32.26 -16.30
C GLY A 424 -1.41 -31.12 -16.27
N HIS A 425 -2.36 -31.18 -15.34
CA HIS A 425 -3.42 -30.19 -15.12
C HIS A 425 -3.64 -30.06 -13.60
N PRO A 426 -4.09 -28.90 -13.10
CA PRO A 426 -4.41 -28.74 -11.68
C PRO A 426 -5.58 -29.65 -11.29
N ARG A 427 -5.48 -30.28 -10.11
CA ARG A 427 -6.53 -31.11 -9.54
C ARG A 427 -6.87 -30.63 -8.14
N ILE A 428 -8.15 -30.47 -7.83
CA ILE A 428 -8.60 -30.16 -6.48
C ILE A 428 -8.44 -31.43 -5.62
N ASP A 429 -7.55 -31.36 -4.63
CA ASP A 429 -7.19 -32.46 -3.72
C ASP A 429 -8.15 -32.55 -2.53
N SER A 430 -8.63 -31.42 -1.99
CA SER A 430 -9.58 -31.37 -0.87
C SER A 430 -10.91 -30.70 -1.23
N TYR A 431 -11.97 -30.92 -0.44
CA TYR A 431 -13.29 -30.40 -0.79
C TYR A 431 -13.34 -28.87 -0.84
N ILE A 432 -14.17 -28.30 -1.73
CA ILE A 432 -14.43 -26.85 -1.75
C ILE A 432 -15.41 -26.55 -0.61
N ASN A 433 -15.09 -25.59 0.25
CA ASN A 433 -16.02 -25.21 1.33
C ASN A 433 -17.39 -24.82 0.73
N ASN A 434 -18.47 -25.32 1.34
CA ASN A 434 -19.84 -25.16 0.86
C ASN A 434 -20.21 -25.91 -0.45
N VAL A 435 -19.36 -26.81 -0.97
CA VAL A 435 -19.69 -27.64 -2.15
C VAL A 435 -19.60 -29.13 -1.81
N HIS A 436 -20.75 -29.78 -1.74
CA HIS A 436 -20.85 -31.20 -1.38
C HIS A 436 -20.09 -32.12 -2.37
N PRO A 437 -19.11 -32.94 -1.92
CA PRO A 437 -18.25 -33.76 -2.80
C PRO A 437 -18.98 -34.70 -3.75
N VAL A 438 -20.11 -35.28 -3.33
CA VAL A 438 -20.92 -36.20 -4.15
C VAL A 438 -22.05 -35.51 -4.91
N LYS A 439 -22.91 -34.73 -4.24
CA LYS A 439 -24.09 -34.08 -4.87
C LYS A 439 -23.71 -33.03 -5.92
N HIS A 440 -22.54 -32.41 -5.78
CA HIS A 440 -22.06 -31.36 -6.68
C HIS A 440 -20.73 -31.76 -7.32
N ALA A 441 -20.49 -33.07 -7.48
CA ALA A 441 -19.26 -33.63 -8.04
C ALA A 441 -18.92 -33.04 -9.42
N GLU A 442 -19.94 -32.69 -10.23
CA GLU A 442 -19.76 -32.12 -11.56
C GLU A 442 -19.13 -30.72 -11.56
N LEU A 443 -19.23 -29.97 -10.45
CA LEU A 443 -18.66 -28.63 -10.35
C LEU A 443 -17.14 -28.65 -10.19
N TYR A 444 -16.58 -29.65 -9.48
CA TYR A 444 -15.14 -29.76 -9.22
C TYR A 444 -14.28 -29.73 -10.49
N PRO A 445 -14.47 -30.60 -11.49
CA PRO A 445 -13.66 -30.59 -12.71
C PRO A 445 -13.88 -29.34 -13.58
N VAL A 446 -15.00 -28.63 -13.39
CA VAL A 446 -15.23 -27.34 -14.04
C VAL A 446 -14.36 -26.27 -13.37
N ILE A 447 -14.37 -26.18 -12.04
CA ILE A 447 -13.53 -25.23 -11.29
C ILE A 447 -12.03 -25.49 -11.52
N GLU A 448 -11.61 -26.76 -11.59
CA GLU A 448 -10.22 -27.13 -11.96
C GLU A 448 -9.77 -26.47 -13.26
N LYS A 449 -10.62 -26.46 -14.29
CA LYS A 449 -10.32 -25.80 -15.57
C LYS A 449 -10.25 -24.28 -15.44
N PHE A 450 -11.06 -23.66 -14.60
CA PHE A 450 -10.95 -22.21 -14.33
C PHE A 450 -9.66 -21.87 -13.57
N ILE A 451 -9.27 -22.71 -12.61
CA ILE A 451 -7.97 -22.59 -11.92
C ILE A 451 -6.84 -22.72 -12.94
N GLU A 452 -6.89 -23.72 -13.83
CA GLU A 452 -5.91 -23.90 -14.91
C GLU A 452 -5.76 -22.65 -15.78
N LYS A 453 -6.87 -22.01 -16.14
CA LYS A 453 -6.86 -20.73 -16.87
C LYS A 453 -6.30 -19.57 -16.05
N ALA A 454 -6.49 -19.56 -14.73
CA ALA A 454 -6.01 -18.51 -13.86
C ALA A 454 -4.50 -18.58 -13.57
N LEU A 455 -3.91 -19.78 -13.55
CA LEU A 455 -2.51 -20.00 -13.15
C LEU A 455 -1.49 -19.06 -13.84
N PRO A 456 -1.51 -18.85 -15.17
CA PRO A 456 -0.55 -17.95 -15.82
C PRO A 456 -0.69 -16.49 -15.38
N ALA A 457 -1.92 -15.99 -15.24
CA ALA A 457 -2.16 -14.61 -14.82
C ALA A 457 -1.79 -14.39 -13.35
N TRP A 458 -2.09 -15.36 -12.48
CA TRP A 458 -1.68 -15.30 -11.08
C TRP A 458 -0.16 -15.36 -10.91
N ASP A 459 0.55 -16.22 -11.64
CA ASP A 459 2.03 -16.27 -11.57
C ASP A 459 2.67 -14.95 -12.02
N ILE A 460 2.09 -14.27 -13.02
CA ILE A 460 2.54 -12.94 -13.44
C ILE A 460 2.30 -11.90 -12.34
N ILE A 461 1.08 -11.84 -11.79
CA ILE A 461 0.72 -10.91 -10.71
C ILE A 461 1.62 -11.12 -9.49
N TYR A 462 1.84 -12.39 -9.13
CA TYR A 462 2.66 -12.76 -7.99
C TYR A 462 4.09 -12.22 -8.10
N ARG A 463 4.65 -12.18 -9.31
CA ARG A 463 6.01 -11.71 -9.59
C ARG A 463 6.10 -10.24 -9.99
N TRP A 464 4.97 -9.54 -10.15
CA TRP A 464 4.95 -8.25 -10.83
C TRP A 464 5.85 -7.20 -10.17
N HIS A 465 5.78 -7.11 -8.84
CA HIS A 465 6.51 -6.11 -8.05
C HIS A 465 8.03 -6.30 -8.10
N ASP A 466 8.51 -7.51 -8.42
CA ASP A 466 9.94 -7.79 -8.57
C ASP A 466 10.40 -7.70 -10.04
N ASP A 467 9.60 -8.24 -10.96
CA ASP A 467 10.03 -8.48 -12.35
C ASP A 467 9.56 -7.39 -13.33
N PHE A 468 8.40 -6.76 -13.10
CA PHE A 468 7.64 -6.04 -14.14
C PHE A 468 7.24 -4.61 -13.80
N GLU A 469 7.64 -4.10 -12.62
CA GLU A 469 7.29 -2.73 -12.22
C GLU A 469 7.71 -1.70 -13.27
N VAL A 470 6.80 -0.79 -13.63
CA VAL A 470 7.03 0.23 -14.65
C VAL A 470 6.43 1.57 -14.25
N GLN A 471 7.07 2.65 -14.67
CA GLN A 471 6.56 4.02 -14.51
C GLN A 471 6.81 4.80 -15.81
N ARG A 472 5.73 5.23 -16.45
CA ARG A 472 5.75 5.88 -17.77
C ARG A 472 6.13 7.34 -17.67
N VAL A 473 5.64 8.03 -16.65
CA VAL A 473 5.85 9.46 -16.42
C VAL A 473 6.48 9.64 -15.06
N PHE A 474 7.70 10.18 -15.04
CA PHE A 474 8.46 10.39 -13.82
C PHE A 474 8.90 11.86 -13.71
N THR A 475 8.70 12.46 -12.54
CA THR A 475 9.25 13.77 -12.19
C THR A 475 9.64 13.79 -10.73
N THR A 476 10.73 14.50 -10.43
CA THR A 476 11.12 14.89 -9.08
C THR A 476 11.04 16.41 -8.89
N ASN A 477 10.47 17.15 -9.85
CA ASN A 477 10.37 18.60 -9.79
C ASN A 477 8.93 19.02 -10.04
N VAL A 478 8.34 19.69 -9.05
CA VAL A 478 6.99 20.25 -9.13
C VAL A 478 6.97 21.71 -8.75
N ARG A 479 8.11 22.40 -8.86
CA ARG A 479 8.11 23.85 -8.65
C ARG A 479 7.28 24.56 -9.72
N PRO A 480 6.62 25.68 -9.37
CA PRO A 480 5.97 26.54 -10.34
C PRO A 480 6.97 27.00 -11.40
N ASP A 481 6.59 26.91 -12.68
CA ASP A 481 7.43 27.40 -13.78
C ASP A 481 6.83 28.69 -14.37
N CYS A 482 7.54 29.80 -14.23
CA CYS A 482 7.08 31.12 -14.64
C CYS A 482 6.93 31.22 -16.16
N LYS A 483 5.70 31.35 -16.66
CA LYS A 483 5.41 31.53 -18.09
C LYS A 483 5.40 33.00 -18.54
N VAL A 484 5.57 33.92 -17.60
CA VAL A 484 5.51 35.39 -17.82
C VAL A 484 6.75 36.10 -17.23
N PRO A 485 7.97 35.69 -17.58
CA PRO A 485 9.20 36.26 -17.01
C PRO A 485 9.33 37.77 -17.28
N GLU A 486 8.73 38.28 -18.36
CA GLU A 486 8.69 39.70 -18.67
C GLU A 486 7.85 40.53 -17.70
N ILE A 487 6.91 39.90 -16.97
CA ILE A 487 6.10 40.54 -15.94
C ILE A 487 6.77 40.41 -14.56
N CYS A 488 7.23 39.20 -14.22
CA CYS A 488 7.86 38.94 -12.91
C CYS A 488 9.25 39.57 -12.76
N GLY A 489 10.01 39.68 -13.86
CA GLY A 489 11.38 40.17 -13.85
C GLY A 489 12.38 39.21 -13.16
N ASP A 490 13.61 39.68 -12.96
CA ASP A 490 14.74 38.83 -12.55
C ASP A 490 14.90 38.67 -11.02
N THR A 491 14.15 39.41 -10.21
CA THR A 491 14.47 39.63 -8.78
C THR A 491 13.59 38.88 -7.78
N TRP A 492 12.28 38.80 -8.02
CA TRP A 492 11.33 38.11 -7.14
C TRP A 492 10.08 37.75 -7.94
N CYS A 493 9.75 36.46 -8.00
CA CYS A 493 8.64 35.92 -8.79
C CYS A 493 7.57 35.44 -7.83
N SER A 494 6.48 36.20 -7.68
CA SER A 494 5.39 35.93 -6.76
C SER A 494 4.03 36.39 -7.32
N ALA A 495 2.94 36.03 -6.64
CA ALA A 495 1.59 36.44 -7.00
C ALA A 495 1.42 37.97 -7.10
N GLN A 496 2.20 38.73 -6.32
CA GLN A 496 2.18 40.19 -6.32
C GLN A 496 2.71 40.83 -7.61
N ASN A 497 3.41 40.06 -8.45
CA ASN A 497 3.81 40.54 -9.77
C ASN A 497 2.62 40.70 -10.74
N ARG A 498 1.41 40.26 -10.37
CA ARG A 498 0.20 40.46 -11.19
C ARG A 498 0.07 41.94 -11.58
N PRO A 499 -0.09 42.26 -12.88
CA PRO A 499 -0.41 43.60 -13.33
C PRO A 499 -1.73 44.09 -12.73
N LEU A 500 -1.75 45.34 -12.29
CA LEU A 500 -2.96 45.97 -11.75
C LEU A 500 -3.92 46.36 -12.87
N ASP A 501 -5.22 46.20 -12.62
CA ASP A 501 -6.26 46.75 -13.50
C ASP A 501 -6.33 48.29 -13.37
N ASP A 502 -6.88 48.96 -14.39
CA ASP A 502 -6.89 50.44 -14.47
C ASP A 502 -7.64 51.12 -13.31
N ASP A 503 -8.57 50.43 -12.66
CA ASP A 503 -9.39 50.90 -11.54
C ASP A 503 -8.84 50.48 -10.17
N GLU A 504 -7.68 49.84 -10.12
CA GLU A 504 -7.04 49.41 -8.88
C GLU A 504 -6.08 50.46 -8.29
N GLU A 505 -6.16 50.64 -6.97
CA GLU A 505 -5.21 51.47 -6.23
C GLU A 505 -3.77 50.90 -6.35
N PRO A 506 -2.73 51.74 -6.40
CA PRO A 506 -1.34 51.28 -6.41
C PRO A 506 -1.03 50.37 -5.22
N ARG A 507 -0.19 49.34 -5.42
CA ARG A 507 0.29 48.47 -4.34
C ARG A 507 1.04 49.29 -3.28
N ARG A 508 0.78 49.03 -2.00
CA ARG A 508 1.58 49.58 -0.88
C ARG A 508 2.72 48.64 -0.53
N GLU A 509 3.78 49.18 0.05
CA GLU A 509 5.03 48.45 0.32
C GLU A 509 4.89 47.32 1.36
N ASP A 510 3.87 47.42 2.24
CA ASP A 510 3.61 46.45 3.32
C ASP A 510 2.19 45.86 3.26
N GLU A 511 1.51 45.98 2.12
CA GLU A 511 0.09 45.57 1.96
C GLU A 511 -0.12 44.08 2.27
N ASP A 512 0.87 43.24 1.98
CA ASP A 512 0.87 41.79 2.17
C ASP A 512 1.08 41.35 3.61
N TYR A 513 1.54 42.24 4.49
CA TYR A 513 1.66 42.01 5.93
C TYR A 513 0.43 42.50 6.71
N GLU A 514 -0.57 43.08 6.03
CA GLU A 514 -1.83 43.48 6.66
C GLU A 514 -2.69 42.22 6.93
N ASP A 515 -3.21 42.08 8.15
CA ASP A 515 -3.97 40.90 8.61
C ASP A 515 -5.20 40.57 7.71
N ASP A 516 -5.72 41.55 6.97
CA ASP A 516 -6.88 41.39 6.07
C ASP A 516 -6.51 41.15 4.60
N TYR A 517 -5.21 41.17 4.24
CA TYR A 517 -4.77 40.97 2.86
C TYR A 517 -5.06 39.55 2.38
N GLU A 518 -4.81 38.53 3.20
CA GLU A 518 -4.98 37.12 2.83
C GLU A 518 -6.41 36.82 2.34
N GLU A 519 -7.43 37.39 2.99
CA GLU A 519 -8.84 37.22 2.63
C GLU A 519 -9.36 38.23 1.57
N SER A 520 -8.51 39.19 1.17
CA SER A 520 -8.88 40.28 0.27
C SER A 520 -9.17 39.81 -1.16
N ASP A 521 -10.04 40.54 -1.87
CA ASP A 521 -10.30 40.29 -3.30
C ASP A 521 -9.09 40.60 -4.19
N ARG A 522 -8.11 41.35 -3.68
CA ARG A 522 -6.82 41.56 -4.35
C ARG A 522 -5.96 40.31 -4.28
N ASN A 523 -5.75 39.75 -3.09
CA ASN A 523 -4.96 38.53 -2.91
C ASN A 523 -5.54 37.36 -3.71
N LYS A 524 -6.87 37.18 -3.70
CA LYS A 524 -7.55 36.15 -4.53
C LYS A 524 -7.21 36.26 -6.01
N ARG A 525 -7.17 37.49 -6.56
CA ARG A 525 -6.82 37.74 -7.97
C ARG A 525 -5.34 37.56 -8.24
N ASP A 526 -4.48 37.99 -7.32
CA ASP A 526 -3.03 37.79 -7.39
C ASP A 526 -2.70 36.28 -7.42
N GLU A 527 -3.27 35.50 -6.51
CA GLU A 527 -3.13 34.03 -6.42
C GLU A 527 -3.74 33.30 -7.62
N GLU A 528 -4.92 33.73 -8.11
CA GLU A 528 -5.51 33.19 -9.33
C GLU A 528 -4.60 33.43 -10.54
N TRP A 529 -4.10 34.65 -10.71
CA TRP A 529 -3.14 34.97 -11.77
C TRP A 529 -1.86 34.14 -11.65
N PHE A 530 -1.33 33.96 -10.44
CA PHE A 530 -0.12 33.18 -10.21
C PHE A 530 -0.34 31.72 -10.64
N ARG A 531 -1.43 31.09 -10.17
CA ARG A 531 -1.81 29.71 -10.53
C ARG A 531 -2.02 29.51 -12.03
N GLU A 532 -2.53 30.52 -12.74
CA GLU A 532 -2.73 30.45 -14.19
C GLU A 532 -1.45 30.64 -15.00
N THR A 533 -0.46 31.34 -14.45
CA THR A 533 0.76 31.75 -15.18
C THR A 533 2.03 31.03 -14.74
N HIS A 534 2.02 30.33 -13.60
CA HIS A 534 3.16 29.62 -13.02
C HIS A 534 2.93 28.11 -12.95
N ILE A 535 2.42 27.54 -14.04
CA ILE A 535 2.09 26.12 -14.11
C ILE A 535 3.37 25.28 -14.10
N PRO A 536 3.50 24.26 -13.21
CA PRO A 536 4.66 23.38 -13.17
C PRO A 536 4.96 22.71 -14.50
N GLU A 537 6.23 22.40 -14.74
CA GLU A 537 6.62 21.55 -15.85
C GLU A 537 6.16 20.11 -15.61
N ILE A 538 5.11 19.69 -16.31
CA ILE A 538 4.66 18.30 -16.31
C ILE A 538 5.40 17.59 -17.45
N PRO A 539 6.22 16.54 -17.18
CA PRO A 539 6.93 15.85 -18.25
C PRO A 539 5.99 15.02 -19.12
N ASP A 540 6.42 14.78 -20.35
CA ASP A 540 5.84 13.76 -21.22
C ASP A 540 6.36 12.36 -20.83
N PRO A 541 5.65 11.28 -21.22
CA PRO A 541 6.08 9.93 -20.91
C PRO A 541 7.41 9.58 -21.60
N LYS A 542 8.11 8.61 -21.01
CA LYS A 542 9.29 7.97 -21.60
C LYS A 542 8.96 7.44 -22.99
N THR A 543 9.95 7.47 -23.87
CA THR A 543 9.75 7.12 -25.29
C THR A 543 10.25 5.72 -25.64
N GLU A 544 11.14 5.14 -24.85
CA GLU A 544 11.74 3.82 -25.13
C GLU A 544 10.80 2.67 -24.75
N LEU A 545 10.70 1.64 -25.61
CA LEU A 545 9.66 0.61 -25.44
C LEU A 545 9.90 -0.25 -24.19
N GLU A 546 11.16 -0.56 -23.93
CA GLU A 546 11.63 -1.36 -22.80
C GLU A 546 11.33 -0.68 -21.45
N GLU A 547 11.18 0.64 -21.45
CA GLU A 547 10.82 1.44 -20.28
C GLU A 547 9.31 1.61 -20.11
N LEU A 548 8.51 1.20 -21.11
CA LEU A 548 7.05 1.32 -21.12
C LEU A 548 6.35 -0.03 -20.85
N VAL A 549 6.94 -1.13 -21.33
CA VAL A 549 6.39 -2.48 -21.16
C VAL A 549 7.53 -3.45 -20.91
N LYS A 550 7.68 -3.88 -19.64
CA LYS A 550 8.72 -4.85 -19.24
C LYS A 550 8.36 -6.30 -19.57
N ILE A 551 7.07 -6.64 -19.46
CA ILE A 551 6.57 -7.99 -19.68
C ILE A 551 6.59 -8.38 -21.17
N ASN A 552 6.97 -9.63 -21.43
CA ASN A 552 7.00 -10.26 -22.75
C ASN A 552 6.12 -11.52 -22.77
N PRO A 553 5.72 -11.99 -23.96
CA PRO A 553 4.95 -13.24 -24.08
C PRO A 553 5.65 -14.45 -23.46
N SER A 554 6.99 -14.49 -23.49
CA SER A 554 7.79 -15.57 -22.89
C SER A 554 7.71 -15.64 -21.37
N ASP A 555 7.32 -14.54 -20.73
CA ASP A 555 7.23 -14.44 -19.27
C ASP A 555 5.92 -15.04 -18.74
N VAL A 556 4.96 -15.29 -19.65
CA VAL A 556 3.72 -16.00 -19.36
C VAL A 556 4.00 -17.49 -19.36
N LYS A 557 4.16 -18.05 -18.17
CA LYS A 557 4.44 -19.48 -17.99
C LYS A 557 3.24 -20.34 -18.36
N THR A 558 3.52 -21.54 -18.83
CA THR A 558 2.53 -22.61 -19.04
C THR A 558 2.66 -23.74 -18.03
N SER A 559 3.71 -23.74 -17.21
CA SER A 559 4.02 -24.75 -16.19
C SER A 559 5.02 -24.17 -15.18
N CYS A 560 5.34 -24.93 -14.11
CA CYS A 560 6.30 -24.52 -13.08
C CYS A 560 5.95 -23.19 -12.40
N PHE A 561 4.65 -22.97 -12.19
CA PHE A 561 4.12 -21.78 -11.52
C PHE A 561 4.66 -21.64 -10.10
N PHE A 562 4.81 -20.39 -9.64
CA PHE A 562 5.19 -20.04 -8.27
C PHE A 562 6.49 -20.73 -7.82
N GLY A 563 7.49 -20.76 -8.70
CA GLY A 563 8.77 -21.43 -8.42
C GLY A 563 8.67 -22.95 -8.36
N ASN A 564 7.82 -23.54 -9.21
CA ASN A 564 7.55 -24.97 -9.27
C ASN A 564 6.92 -25.53 -7.98
N ALA A 565 5.97 -24.77 -7.42
CA ALA A 565 5.16 -25.22 -6.30
C ALA A 565 4.39 -26.50 -6.70
N SER A 566 4.43 -27.51 -5.83
CA SER A 566 3.68 -28.76 -6.03
C SER A 566 2.19 -28.62 -5.72
N ARG A 567 1.81 -27.57 -4.97
CA ARG A 567 0.45 -27.32 -4.51
C ARG A 567 0.22 -25.82 -4.40
N VAL A 568 -1.03 -25.41 -4.52
CA VAL A 568 -1.53 -24.09 -4.11
C VAL A 568 -2.84 -24.24 -3.35
N GLN A 569 -3.30 -23.17 -2.72
CA GLN A 569 -4.55 -23.11 -1.97
C GLN A 569 -5.49 -22.07 -2.60
N VAL A 570 -6.75 -22.45 -2.84
CA VAL A 570 -7.73 -21.61 -3.53
C VAL A 570 -9.03 -21.55 -2.75
N ILE A 571 -9.53 -20.34 -2.51
CA ILE A 571 -10.88 -20.12 -1.98
C ILE A 571 -11.82 -19.85 -3.16
N VAL A 572 -12.97 -20.52 -3.18
CA VAL A 572 -13.96 -20.42 -4.26
C VAL A 572 -15.18 -19.67 -3.76
N LYS A 573 -15.67 -18.72 -4.56
CA LYS A 573 -16.92 -18.00 -4.32
C LYS A 573 -17.74 -17.88 -5.60
N LEU A 574 -19.05 -18.10 -5.50
CA LEU A 574 -20.02 -17.89 -6.55
C LEU A 574 -21.13 -16.99 -5.99
N ALA A 575 -21.35 -15.87 -6.65
CA ALA A 575 -22.35 -14.89 -6.23
C ALA A 575 -23.00 -14.22 -7.44
N ASN A 576 -24.28 -13.92 -7.29
CA ASN A 576 -25.09 -13.29 -8.32
C ASN A 576 -25.67 -11.98 -7.80
N ILE A 577 -25.71 -10.96 -8.66
CA ILE A 577 -26.50 -9.76 -8.42
C ILE A 577 -27.73 -9.83 -9.32
N HIS A 578 -28.91 -9.67 -8.74
CA HIS A 578 -30.20 -9.63 -9.43
C HIS A 578 -30.85 -8.27 -9.24
N LEU A 579 -31.32 -7.70 -10.36
CA LEU A 579 -32.11 -6.47 -10.40
C LEU A 579 -33.50 -6.77 -10.95
N THR A 580 -34.52 -6.14 -10.37
CA THR A 580 -35.91 -6.27 -10.81
C THR A 580 -36.49 -4.90 -11.14
N PRO A 581 -37.63 -4.81 -11.85
CA PRO A 581 -38.30 -3.54 -12.07
C PRO A 581 -38.57 -2.73 -10.77
N GLU A 582 -38.82 -3.43 -9.65
CA GLU A 582 -39.04 -2.83 -8.33
C GLU A 582 -37.74 -2.41 -7.64
N LYS A 583 -36.63 -3.06 -7.97
CA LYS A 583 -35.28 -2.83 -7.44
C LYS A 583 -34.27 -2.68 -8.60
N PRO A 584 -34.37 -1.60 -9.39
CA PRO A 584 -33.71 -1.53 -10.70
C PRO A 584 -32.24 -1.10 -10.64
N THR A 585 -31.72 -0.72 -9.47
CA THR A 585 -30.37 -0.20 -9.27
C THR A 585 -29.59 -1.01 -8.24
N TYR A 586 -28.30 -1.18 -8.51
CA TYR A 586 -27.28 -1.61 -7.56
C TYR A 586 -26.38 -0.40 -7.24
N ASP A 587 -26.28 -0.05 -5.95
CA ASP A 587 -25.64 1.20 -5.53
C ASP A 587 -24.11 1.11 -5.44
N GLY A 588 -23.53 -0.04 -5.77
CA GLY A 588 -22.10 -0.31 -5.67
C GLY A 588 -21.69 -1.10 -4.42
N GLY A 589 -20.43 -1.52 -4.39
CA GLY A 589 -19.79 -2.17 -3.25
C GLY A 589 -18.99 -1.20 -2.38
N SER A 590 -18.56 -1.64 -1.20
CA SER A 590 -17.57 -0.91 -0.40
C SER A 590 -16.15 -1.12 -0.93
N TRP A 591 -15.26 -0.16 -0.67
CA TRP A 591 -13.82 -0.33 -0.89
C TRP A 591 -13.24 -1.38 0.07
N HIS A 592 -12.61 -2.42 -0.47
CA HIS A 592 -11.98 -3.48 0.31
C HIS A 592 -10.82 -4.17 -0.42
N VAL A 593 -10.03 -4.92 0.35
CA VAL A 593 -9.21 -6.05 -0.13
C VAL A 593 -9.91 -7.35 0.27
N GLU A 594 -9.55 -8.45 -0.39
CA GLU A 594 -10.12 -9.76 -0.09
C GLU A 594 -9.52 -10.36 1.18
N GLY A 595 -10.41 -10.82 2.06
CA GLY A 595 -10.05 -11.50 3.29
C GLY A 595 -9.32 -10.65 4.33
N GLN A 596 -8.66 -11.33 5.25
CA GLN A 596 -7.81 -10.75 6.30
C GLN A 596 -6.41 -11.37 6.24
N LEU A 597 -5.43 -10.84 6.99
CA LEU A 597 -4.06 -11.33 6.87
C LEU A 597 -3.89 -12.80 7.26
N ASN A 598 -4.73 -13.34 8.15
CA ASN A 598 -4.73 -14.78 8.48
C ASN A 598 -5.18 -15.69 7.32
N GLU A 599 -5.73 -15.12 6.25
CA GLU A 599 -6.15 -15.85 5.06
C GLU A 599 -5.13 -15.76 3.92
N HIS A 600 -4.10 -14.91 4.06
CA HIS A 600 -2.98 -14.78 3.14
C HIS A 600 -3.37 -14.70 1.66
N ILE A 601 -4.52 -14.09 1.33
CA ILE A 601 -4.95 -13.94 -0.07
C ILE A 601 -4.01 -12.95 -0.76
N CYS A 602 -3.38 -13.39 -1.85
CA CYS A 602 -2.42 -12.56 -2.60
C CYS A 602 -2.97 -12.09 -3.96
N ALA A 603 -3.89 -12.84 -4.57
CA ALA A 603 -4.47 -12.47 -5.85
C ALA A 603 -5.89 -13.03 -6.04
N THR A 604 -6.66 -12.35 -6.89
CA THR A 604 -8.04 -12.70 -7.21
C THR A 604 -8.17 -12.98 -8.70
N ALA A 605 -9.02 -13.94 -9.07
CA ALA A 605 -9.52 -14.14 -10.43
C ALA A 605 -11.05 -14.07 -10.42
N LEU A 606 -11.62 -13.16 -11.21
CA LEU A 606 -13.06 -13.02 -11.42
C LEU A 606 -13.41 -13.43 -12.85
N TYR A 607 -14.45 -14.25 -13.00
CA TYR A 607 -15.05 -14.58 -14.29
C TYR A 607 -16.53 -14.21 -14.31
N TYR A 608 -16.91 -13.41 -15.29
CA TYR A 608 -18.25 -12.88 -15.47
C TYR A 608 -19.00 -13.79 -16.45
N TYR A 609 -19.62 -14.85 -15.93
CA TYR A 609 -20.06 -15.97 -16.76
C TYR A 609 -21.45 -15.79 -17.38
N ASP A 610 -22.28 -14.92 -16.83
CA ASP A 610 -23.64 -14.67 -17.32
C ASP A 610 -24.09 -13.26 -16.87
N CYS A 611 -24.27 -12.35 -17.82
CA CYS A 611 -24.73 -10.99 -17.56
C CYS A 611 -25.83 -10.62 -18.56
N ASP A 612 -27.01 -10.23 -18.07
CA ASP A 612 -28.13 -9.82 -18.92
C ASP A 612 -28.82 -8.56 -18.38
N ASN A 613 -29.27 -7.72 -19.30
CA ASN A 613 -30.11 -6.55 -19.04
C ASN A 613 -29.58 -5.55 -17.99
N ILE A 614 -28.27 -5.36 -17.90
CA ILE A 614 -27.63 -4.37 -17.03
C ILE A 614 -26.79 -3.38 -17.84
N THR A 615 -26.64 -2.16 -17.33
CA THR A 615 -25.66 -1.20 -17.85
C THR A 615 -24.24 -1.70 -17.64
N ASP A 616 -23.26 -1.03 -18.25
CA ASP A 616 -21.85 -1.33 -18.01
C ASP A 616 -21.53 -1.36 -16.51
N SER A 617 -21.01 -2.49 -16.04
CA SER A 617 -20.53 -2.68 -14.66
C SER A 617 -19.01 -2.60 -14.66
N ARG A 618 -18.43 -1.87 -13.70
CA ARG A 618 -16.97 -1.69 -13.58
C ARG A 618 -16.47 -2.15 -12.22
N LEU A 619 -15.19 -2.49 -12.18
CA LEU A 619 -14.45 -2.71 -10.95
C LEU A 619 -13.39 -1.61 -10.84
N ASP A 620 -13.56 -0.74 -9.86
CA ASP A 620 -12.66 0.38 -9.59
C ASP A 620 -11.52 -0.08 -8.70
N PHE A 621 -10.34 0.51 -8.91
CA PHE A 621 -9.12 0.20 -8.17
C PHE A 621 -8.50 1.46 -7.58
N ARG A 622 -8.00 1.32 -6.36
CA ARG A 622 -7.16 2.31 -5.68
C ARG A 622 -6.12 1.60 -4.82
N THR A 623 -5.06 2.30 -4.46
CA THR A 623 -4.01 1.73 -3.61
C THR A 623 -3.21 2.81 -2.90
N ASN A 624 -2.39 2.41 -1.93
CA ASN A 624 -1.61 3.32 -1.12
C ASN A 624 -0.37 3.80 -1.90
N ALA A 625 -0.27 5.11 -2.12
CA ALA A 625 0.89 5.73 -2.74
C ALA A 625 2.07 5.79 -1.77
N ASN A 626 3.29 5.74 -2.31
CA ASN A 626 4.51 5.76 -1.50
C ASN A 626 4.83 7.17 -1.01
N ARG A 627 4.31 7.48 0.18
CA ARG A 627 4.48 8.78 0.83
C ARG A 627 5.94 9.18 1.02
N GLU A 628 6.78 8.29 1.53
CA GLU A 628 8.16 8.61 1.93
C GLU A 628 9.05 8.93 0.73
N ASP A 629 9.07 8.06 -0.29
CA ASP A 629 9.85 8.31 -1.50
C ASP A 629 9.39 9.62 -2.16
N GLN A 630 8.08 9.86 -2.17
CA GLN A 630 7.52 11.07 -2.73
C GLN A 630 7.86 12.33 -1.93
N THR A 631 7.79 12.34 -0.59
CA THR A 631 8.07 13.57 0.20
C THR A 631 9.56 13.87 0.34
N MET A 632 10.43 12.87 0.26
CA MET A 632 11.88 13.03 0.42
C MET A 632 12.59 13.40 -0.89
N GLU A 633 12.15 12.89 -2.04
CA GLU A 633 12.84 13.09 -3.31
C GLU A 633 12.24 14.24 -4.15
N LEU A 634 11.04 14.70 -3.82
CA LEU A 634 10.34 15.73 -4.57
C LEU A 634 10.90 17.12 -4.27
N ASN A 635 11.30 17.83 -5.33
CA ASN A 635 11.64 19.24 -5.28
C ASN A 635 10.36 20.06 -5.49
N TYR A 636 9.84 20.61 -4.39
CA TYR A 636 8.65 21.46 -4.35
C TYR A 636 8.91 22.68 -3.44
N GLU A 637 8.01 23.66 -3.46
CA GLU A 637 8.05 24.82 -2.56
C GLU A 637 7.13 24.59 -1.36
N GLN A 638 7.56 25.01 -0.16
CA GLN A 638 6.77 24.77 1.06
C GLN A 638 5.38 25.40 0.94
N GLY A 639 4.34 24.61 1.20
CA GLY A 639 2.95 25.06 1.07
C GLY A 639 2.40 25.09 -0.36
N ASP A 640 3.20 24.71 -1.38
CA ASP A 640 2.77 24.67 -2.77
C ASP A 640 1.99 23.39 -3.11
N PHE A 641 0.78 23.32 -2.57
CA PHE A 641 -0.16 22.23 -2.83
C PHE A 641 -0.72 22.25 -4.25
N ASP A 642 -0.93 23.44 -4.82
CA ASP A 642 -1.49 23.61 -6.18
C ASP A 642 -0.60 22.95 -7.23
N SER A 643 0.73 23.15 -7.14
CA SER A 643 1.64 22.51 -8.08
C SER A 643 1.68 20.98 -7.94
N ILE A 644 1.54 20.47 -6.72
CA ILE A 644 1.50 19.02 -6.48
C ILE A 644 0.21 18.43 -7.08
N GLU A 645 -0.95 19.05 -6.83
CA GLU A 645 -2.24 18.62 -7.41
C GLU A 645 -2.25 18.68 -8.94
N ARG A 646 -1.54 19.64 -9.54
CA ARG A 646 -1.43 19.73 -11.01
C ARG A 646 -0.62 18.61 -11.63
N VAL A 647 0.31 18.02 -10.88
CA VAL A 647 1.25 17.02 -11.39
C VAL A 647 0.80 15.61 -11.03
N PHE A 648 0.48 15.37 -9.76
CA PHE A 648 0.17 14.06 -9.21
C PHE A 648 -1.33 13.85 -9.07
N ALA A 649 -1.81 12.64 -9.36
CA ALA A 649 -3.22 12.30 -9.20
C ALA A 649 -3.56 12.02 -7.72
N ILE A 650 -3.23 12.96 -6.84
CA ILE A 650 -3.42 12.88 -5.39
C ILE A 650 -4.07 14.17 -4.91
N ASP A 651 -4.66 14.11 -3.72
CA ASP A 651 -5.04 15.30 -2.96
C ASP A 651 -3.98 15.49 -1.85
N PRO A 652 -3.07 16.47 -1.97
CA PRO A 652 -1.98 16.68 -1.03
C PRO A 652 -2.45 17.24 0.33
N GLY A 653 -3.72 17.68 0.43
CA GLY A 653 -4.36 18.05 1.70
C GLY A 653 -5.15 16.89 2.33
N ALA A 654 -5.20 15.72 1.68
CA ALA A 654 -5.91 14.55 2.16
C ALA A 654 -4.96 13.34 2.30
N ASP A 655 -5.48 12.15 2.01
CA ASP A 655 -4.84 10.88 2.28
C ASP A 655 -3.98 10.34 1.12
N THR A 656 -3.14 9.34 1.41
CA THR A 656 -2.22 8.72 0.45
C THR A 656 -2.89 7.69 -0.46
N LEU A 657 -4.22 7.50 -0.40
CA LEU A 657 -4.91 6.61 -1.35
C LEU A 657 -5.04 7.30 -2.71
N GLN A 658 -4.53 6.61 -3.73
CA GLN A 658 -4.66 7.06 -5.10
C GLN A 658 -5.61 6.15 -5.87
N ASP A 659 -6.67 6.74 -6.42
CA ASP A 659 -7.53 6.08 -7.41
C ASP A 659 -6.74 5.88 -8.70
N ILE A 660 -6.51 4.64 -9.11
CA ILE A 660 -5.65 4.32 -10.27
C ILE A 660 -6.45 4.04 -11.55
N GLY A 661 -7.76 3.81 -11.42
CA GLY A 661 -8.66 3.62 -12.56
C GLY A 661 -9.65 2.49 -12.35
N SER A 662 -10.34 2.08 -13.42
CA SER A 662 -11.35 1.03 -13.34
C SER A 662 -11.40 0.18 -14.59
N VAL A 663 -11.67 -1.11 -14.43
CA VAL A 663 -11.79 -2.07 -15.53
C VAL A 663 -13.27 -2.32 -15.81
N LEU A 664 -13.64 -2.34 -17.09
CA LEU A 664 -14.99 -2.72 -17.51
C LEU A 664 -15.20 -4.23 -17.31
N THR A 665 -16.33 -4.61 -16.74
CA THR A 665 -16.60 -6.00 -16.36
C THR A 665 -17.86 -6.52 -17.04
N ARG A 666 -17.66 -7.09 -18.22
CA ARG A 666 -18.70 -7.61 -19.11
C ARG A 666 -18.69 -9.13 -19.11
N GLN A 667 -19.75 -9.74 -19.64
CA GLN A 667 -19.80 -11.18 -19.83
C GLN A 667 -18.58 -11.70 -20.60
N ASP A 668 -18.15 -12.91 -20.28
CA ASP A 668 -17.05 -13.64 -20.89
C ASP A 668 -15.65 -13.08 -20.56
N ARG A 669 -15.56 -11.99 -19.79
CA ARG A 669 -14.30 -11.44 -19.31
C ARG A 669 -13.80 -12.18 -18.07
N MET A 670 -12.54 -12.59 -18.10
CA MET A 670 -11.76 -12.87 -16.89
C MET A 670 -10.94 -11.64 -16.49
N LEU A 671 -10.90 -11.36 -15.19
CA LEU A 671 -10.13 -10.28 -14.58
C LEU A 671 -9.31 -10.84 -13.42
N PHE A 672 -8.03 -10.53 -13.41
CA PHE A 672 -7.07 -10.95 -12.39
C PHE A 672 -6.43 -9.71 -11.78
N PHE A 673 -6.25 -9.67 -10.47
CA PHE A 673 -5.63 -8.53 -9.80
C PHE A 673 -5.02 -8.95 -8.45
N PRO A 674 -3.98 -8.23 -7.98
CA PRO A 674 -3.36 -8.50 -6.69
C PRO A 674 -4.25 -8.03 -5.54
N ASN A 675 -4.07 -8.63 -4.37
CA ASN A 675 -4.76 -8.21 -3.15
C ASN A 675 -4.14 -6.97 -2.47
N VAL A 676 -3.30 -6.24 -3.21
CA VAL A 676 -2.79 -4.91 -2.83
C VAL A 676 -3.54 -3.76 -3.50
N TYR A 677 -4.45 -4.08 -4.43
CA TYR A 677 -5.39 -3.12 -4.99
C TYR A 677 -6.69 -3.21 -4.20
N GLN A 678 -6.99 -2.16 -3.43
CA GLN A 678 -8.34 -1.98 -2.93
C GLN A 678 -9.27 -1.84 -4.13
N HIS A 679 -10.41 -2.51 -4.07
CA HIS A 679 -11.37 -2.49 -5.16
C HIS A 679 -12.80 -2.36 -4.66
N HIS A 680 -13.66 -1.87 -5.56
CA HIS A 680 -15.10 -1.96 -5.37
C HIS A 680 -15.83 -2.11 -6.70
N VAL A 681 -17.04 -2.66 -6.62
CA VAL A 681 -17.96 -2.72 -7.77
C VAL A 681 -18.64 -1.36 -7.90
N SER A 682 -18.55 -0.72 -9.07
CA SER A 682 -19.25 0.55 -9.32
C SER A 682 -20.77 0.33 -9.38
N PRO A 683 -21.57 1.38 -9.16
CA PRO A 683 -23.02 1.33 -9.35
C PRO A 683 -23.40 0.92 -10.78
N PHE A 684 -24.51 0.19 -10.94
CA PHE A 684 -25.09 -0.13 -12.24
C PHE A 684 -26.61 -0.35 -12.12
N GLU A 685 -27.32 -0.32 -13.24
CA GLU A 685 -28.79 -0.44 -13.27
C GLU A 685 -29.31 -1.27 -14.44
N LEU A 686 -30.62 -1.51 -14.47
CA LEU A 686 -31.28 -2.15 -15.60
C LEU A 686 -31.23 -1.27 -16.87
N VAL A 687 -30.88 -1.86 -18.01
CA VAL A 687 -31.02 -1.20 -19.32
C VAL A 687 -32.50 -1.08 -19.69
N ASP A 688 -33.22 -2.21 -19.70
CA ASP A 688 -34.67 -2.24 -19.83
C ASP A 688 -35.28 -2.46 -18.44
N ARG A 689 -35.81 -1.37 -17.85
CA ARG A 689 -36.44 -1.37 -16.52
C ARG A 689 -37.74 -2.17 -16.44
N SER A 690 -38.27 -2.69 -17.55
CA SER A 690 -39.46 -3.54 -17.56
C SER A 690 -39.17 -5.03 -17.35
N ARG A 691 -37.90 -5.43 -17.44
CA ARG A 691 -37.45 -6.82 -17.32
C ARG A 691 -36.40 -6.95 -16.22
N THR A 692 -36.32 -8.12 -15.60
CA THR A 692 -35.22 -8.43 -14.67
C THR A 692 -33.86 -8.40 -15.38
N GLY A 693 -32.79 -8.24 -14.61
CA GLY A 693 -31.42 -8.32 -15.10
C GLY A 693 -30.50 -8.92 -14.05
N HIS A 694 -29.34 -9.38 -14.46
CA HIS A 694 -28.39 -9.99 -13.55
C HIS A 694 -26.94 -9.85 -13.98
N ARG A 695 -26.06 -10.02 -13.00
CA ARG A 695 -24.61 -10.16 -13.14
C ARG A 695 -24.16 -11.34 -12.30
N LYS A 696 -23.62 -12.39 -12.90
CA LYS A 696 -23.16 -13.59 -12.21
C LYS A 696 -21.66 -13.76 -12.32
N ILE A 697 -21.01 -14.09 -11.20
CA ILE A 697 -19.55 -14.21 -11.13
C ILE A 697 -19.08 -15.49 -10.45
N LEU A 698 -18.00 -16.05 -10.97
CA LEU A 698 -17.10 -16.96 -10.27
C LEU A 698 -15.90 -16.16 -9.80
N ALA A 699 -15.61 -16.22 -8.51
CA ALA A 699 -14.42 -15.65 -7.90
C ALA A 699 -13.54 -16.77 -7.34
N LEU A 700 -12.26 -16.72 -7.67
CA LEU A 700 -11.22 -17.58 -7.12
C LEU A 700 -10.19 -16.69 -6.43
N PHE A 701 -9.85 -17.00 -5.18
CA PHE A 701 -8.84 -16.27 -4.42
C PHE A 701 -7.64 -17.18 -4.18
N LEU A 702 -6.49 -16.79 -4.69
CA LEU A 702 -5.23 -17.48 -4.47
C LEU A 702 -4.69 -17.09 -3.09
N VAL A 703 -4.51 -18.08 -2.23
CA VAL A 703 -3.74 -17.95 -1.01
C VAL A 703 -2.26 -18.02 -1.36
N ASP A 704 -1.43 -17.20 -0.73
CA ASP A 704 0.00 -17.10 -0.95
C ASP A 704 0.66 -18.50 -0.95
N PRO A 705 1.22 -18.95 -2.09
CA PRO A 705 1.87 -20.26 -2.18
C PRO A 705 3.06 -20.43 -1.22
N GLN A 706 3.62 -19.34 -0.68
CA GLN A 706 4.70 -19.38 0.31
C GLN A 706 4.22 -19.49 1.76
N VAL A 707 2.93 -19.26 2.01
CA VAL A 707 2.34 -19.29 3.36
C VAL A 707 1.10 -20.18 3.38
N PRO A 708 1.25 -21.52 3.38
CA PRO A 708 0.11 -22.43 3.50
C PRO A 708 -0.64 -22.20 4.82
N ILE A 709 -1.96 -22.13 4.74
CA ILE A 709 -2.85 -21.95 5.91
C ILE A 709 -3.70 -23.20 6.15
N ILE A 710 -4.42 -23.22 7.28
CA ILE A 710 -5.42 -24.27 7.56
C ILE A 710 -6.48 -24.31 6.44
N SER A 711 -6.63 -25.48 5.82
CA SER A 711 -7.54 -25.69 4.68
C SER A 711 -8.57 -26.78 4.94
N THR A 712 -9.43 -27.03 3.95
CA THR A 712 -10.37 -28.16 3.96
C THR A 712 -9.67 -29.53 3.92
N ALA A 713 -8.36 -29.59 3.67
CA ALA A 713 -7.57 -30.80 3.85
C ALA A 713 -7.30 -31.10 5.33
N ASN A 714 -7.27 -30.08 6.19
CA ASN A 714 -7.03 -30.23 7.63
C ASN A 714 -8.35 -30.28 8.42
N VAL A 715 -9.35 -29.52 7.98
CA VAL A 715 -10.66 -29.37 8.62
C VAL A 715 -11.67 -30.20 7.84
N PRO A 716 -12.23 -31.28 8.41
CA PRO A 716 -13.30 -32.04 7.75
C PRO A 716 -14.57 -31.19 7.57
N PRO A 717 -15.50 -31.62 6.70
CA PRO A 717 -16.77 -30.94 6.52
C PRO A 717 -17.47 -30.65 7.86
N GLN A 718 -17.96 -29.44 8.00
CA GLN A 718 -18.57 -28.93 9.23
C GLN A 718 -20.11 -28.96 9.17
N GLN A 719 -20.66 -29.29 8.00
CA GLN A 719 -22.09 -29.31 7.70
C GLN A 719 -22.80 -30.48 8.40
N ARG A 720 -23.76 -30.19 9.28
CA ARG A 720 -24.51 -31.21 10.02
C ARG A 720 -25.34 -32.13 9.11
N ASP A 721 -25.93 -31.59 8.06
CA ASP A 721 -26.71 -32.37 7.08
C ASP A 721 -25.83 -33.36 6.32
N TRP A 722 -24.60 -32.98 5.94
CA TRP A 722 -23.66 -33.91 5.28
C TRP A 722 -23.26 -35.05 6.22
N TRP A 723 -23.06 -34.75 7.51
CA TRP A 723 -22.77 -35.76 8.52
C TRP A 723 -23.94 -36.73 8.73
N ALA A 724 -25.15 -36.19 8.88
CA ALA A 724 -26.36 -36.98 9.13
C ALA A 724 -26.62 -37.96 7.98
N GLU A 725 -26.47 -37.52 6.74
CA GLU A 725 -26.56 -38.38 5.55
C GLU A 725 -25.50 -39.48 5.55
N GLY A 726 -24.25 -39.12 5.88
CA GLY A 726 -23.15 -40.07 6.01
C GLY A 726 -23.39 -41.13 7.09
N LEU A 727 -24.03 -40.77 8.20
CA LEU A 727 -24.40 -41.72 9.27
C LEU A 727 -25.53 -42.68 8.84
N ILE A 728 -26.51 -42.17 8.10
CA ILE A 728 -27.63 -42.97 7.58
C ILE A 728 -27.13 -43.95 6.52
N GLN A 729 -26.13 -43.57 5.71
CA GLN A 729 -25.59 -44.39 4.62
C GLN A 729 -24.51 -45.40 5.06
N ASN A 730 -23.75 -45.14 6.13
CA ASN A 730 -22.58 -45.95 6.53
C ASN A 730 -22.82 -46.97 7.66
N ASP A 731 -24.06 -47.45 7.87
CA ASP A 731 -24.39 -48.56 8.79
C ASP A 731 -23.97 -48.41 10.28
N ARG A 732 -23.36 -47.29 10.71
CA ARG A 732 -22.87 -47.08 12.09
C ARG A 732 -23.98 -47.03 13.14
N PHE A 733 -25.20 -46.73 12.73
CA PHE A 733 -26.41 -46.69 13.57
C PHE A 733 -27.50 -47.67 13.11
N ASN A 734 -27.16 -48.80 12.48
CA ASN A 734 -28.14 -49.80 12.02
C ASN A 734 -29.11 -50.37 13.09
N ASN A 735 -28.96 -49.97 14.35
CA ASN A 735 -29.87 -50.33 15.46
C ASN A 735 -30.81 -49.18 15.89
N LEU A 736 -30.73 -48.00 15.28
CA LEU A 736 -31.61 -46.87 15.58
C LEU A 736 -32.48 -46.53 14.36
N PRO A 737 -33.81 -46.41 14.52
CA PRO A 737 -34.68 -45.84 13.51
C PRO A 737 -34.18 -44.45 13.06
N PRO A 738 -34.41 -44.05 11.80
CA PRO A 738 -34.00 -42.75 11.27
C PRO A 738 -34.41 -41.56 12.16
N GLU A 739 -35.55 -41.67 12.84
CA GLU A 739 -36.04 -40.67 13.78
C GLU A 739 -35.15 -40.52 15.02
N LEU A 740 -34.64 -41.63 15.58
CA LEU A 740 -33.72 -41.59 16.72
C LEU A 740 -32.32 -41.13 16.32
N THR A 741 -31.85 -41.52 15.13
CA THR A 741 -30.59 -41.00 14.56
C THR A 741 -30.67 -39.48 14.41
N ARG A 742 -31.82 -38.97 13.94
CA ARG A 742 -32.06 -37.53 13.84
C ARG A 742 -32.10 -36.83 15.19
N MET A 743 -32.74 -37.43 16.20
CA MET A 743 -32.72 -36.90 17.57
C MET A 743 -31.30 -36.81 18.17
N VAL A 744 -30.43 -37.78 17.87
CA VAL A 744 -29.02 -37.75 18.30
C VAL A 744 -28.26 -36.65 17.58
N VAL A 745 -28.45 -36.52 16.26
CA VAL A 745 -27.85 -35.45 15.45
C VAL A 745 -28.28 -34.06 15.94
N ASP A 746 -29.58 -33.89 16.25
CA ASP A 746 -30.15 -32.63 16.71
C ASP A 746 -29.71 -32.26 18.15
N ALA A 747 -29.21 -33.23 18.92
CA ALA A 747 -28.74 -33.02 20.29
C ALA A 747 -27.23 -32.69 20.39
N LEU A 748 -26.49 -32.67 19.28
CA LEU A 748 -25.05 -32.41 19.25
C LEU A 748 -24.75 -30.95 18.87
N ASP A 749 -23.86 -30.31 19.63
CA ASP A 749 -23.40 -28.93 19.38
C ASP A 749 -22.51 -28.78 18.13
N PHE A 750 -21.98 -29.91 17.63
CA PHE A 750 -21.19 -30.03 16.41
C PHE A 750 -21.49 -31.39 15.75
N PRO A 751 -21.66 -31.47 14.42
CA PRO A 751 -21.38 -30.45 13.40
C PRO A 751 -22.39 -29.29 13.32
N ILE A 752 -22.05 -28.24 12.57
CA ILE A 752 -22.74 -26.94 12.49
C ILE A 752 -23.91 -27.02 11.50
N ASP A 753 -25.12 -26.67 11.92
CA ASP A 753 -26.28 -26.58 11.04
C ASP A 753 -26.32 -25.26 10.24
N LEU A 754 -27.28 -25.14 9.32
CA LEU A 754 -27.41 -23.98 8.44
C LEU A 754 -27.79 -22.70 9.20
N GLU A 755 -28.63 -22.78 10.24
CA GLU A 755 -29.04 -21.59 11.00
C GLU A 755 -27.85 -21.03 11.79
N ASP A 756 -27.12 -21.90 12.48
CA ASP A 756 -25.86 -21.58 13.15
C ASP A 756 -24.81 -21.04 12.18
N ALA A 757 -24.67 -21.65 10.98
CA ALA A 757 -23.73 -21.19 9.97
C ALA A 757 -24.08 -19.79 9.45
N LYS A 758 -25.37 -19.49 9.25
CA LYS A 758 -25.84 -18.14 8.88
C LYS A 758 -25.55 -17.12 9.97
N LYS A 759 -25.75 -17.48 11.23
CA LYS A 759 -25.39 -16.63 12.38
C LYS A 759 -23.88 -16.38 12.45
N ILE A 760 -23.06 -17.41 12.30
CA ILE A 760 -21.60 -17.28 12.23
C ILE A 760 -21.20 -16.34 11.08
N ARG A 761 -21.83 -16.48 9.91
CA ARG A 761 -21.59 -15.58 8.77
C ARG A 761 -21.91 -14.14 9.13
N GLU A 762 -23.03 -13.85 9.77
CA GLU A 762 -23.39 -12.50 10.19
C GLU A 762 -22.37 -11.92 11.18
N GLU A 763 -21.90 -12.71 12.15
CA GLU A 763 -20.86 -12.30 13.09
C GLU A 763 -19.51 -12.03 12.39
N LEU A 764 -19.11 -12.89 11.45
CA LEU A 764 -17.92 -12.73 10.63
C LEU A 764 -18.02 -11.49 9.74
N MET A 765 -19.15 -11.27 9.09
CA MET A 765 -19.39 -10.09 8.26
C MET A 765 -19.37 -8.81 9.09
N ALA A 766 -19.98 -8.81 10.28
CA ALA A 766 -19.92 -7.67 11.19
C ALA A 766 -18.48 -7.34 11.62
N GLU A 767 -17.70 -8.38 11.94
CA GLU A 767 -16.27 -8.23 12.24
C GLU A 767 -15.51 -7.62 11.04
N ARG A 768 -15.69 -8.19 9.85
CA ARG A 768 -15.04 -7.69 8.63
C ARG A 768 -15.44 -6.27 8.26
N THR A 769 -16.72 -5.91 8.34
CA THR A 769 -17.19 -4.56 8.05
C THR A 769 -16.56 -3.56 9.03
N GLY A 770 -16.51 -3.89 10.33
CA GLY A 770 -15.84 -3.06 11.32
C GLY A 770 -14.36 -2.88 11.01
N MET A 771 -13.67 -3.97 10.67
CA MET A 771 -12.24 -3.95 10.38
C MET A 771 -11.90 -3.25 9.05
N GLN A 772 -12.71 -3.43 8.00
CA GLN A 772 -12.60 -2.69 6.75
C GLN A 772 -12.83 -1.19 6.98
N GLY A 773 -13.79 -0.84 7.84
CA GLY A 773 -14.01 0.54 8.28
C GLY A 773 -12.78 1.13 8.96
N THR A 774 -12.17 0.38 9.89
CA THR A 774 -10.92 0.81 10.56
C THR A 774 -9.76 0.90 9.57
N LEU A 775 -9.56 -0.10 8.70
CA LEU A 775 -8.52 -0.08 7.67
C LEU A 775 -8.67 1.15 6.76
N ASN A 776 -9.87 1.39 6.24
CA ASN A 776 -10.13 2.56 5.41
C ASN A 776 -9.92 3.86 6.19
N THR A 777 -10.28 3.92 7.48
CA THR A 777 -10.02 5.11 8.31
C THR A 777 -8.52 5.33 8.49
N ASN A 778 -7.74 4.27 8.73
CA ASN A 778 -6.30 4.40 8.93
C ASN A 778 -5.58 4.78 7.63
N LEU A 779 -5.93 4.16 6.52
CA LEU A 779 -5.40 4.57 5.21
C LEU A 779 -5.75 6.03 4.92
N LYS A 780 -6.93 6.49 5.36
CA LYS A 780 -7.34 7.90 5.28
C LYS A 780 -6.64 8.83 6.26
N ASN A 781 -6.06 8.31 7.34
CA ASN A 781 -5.28 9.10 8.31
C ASN A 781 -3.80 9.19 7.91
N LEU A 782 -3.34 8.41 6.93
CA LEU A 782 -2.03 8.57 6.32
C LEU A 782 -2.11 9.74 5.34
N GLU A 783 -1.93 10.95 5.87
CA GLU A 783 -2.01 12.19 5.09
C GLU A 783 -0.69 12.47 4.35
N TRP A 784 -0.58 13.56 3.62
CA TRP A 784 0.72 14.01 3.09
C TRP A 784 1.33 15.06 4.03
N ASN A 785 2.65 14.99 4.29
CA ASN A 785 3.35 16.06 5.03
C ASN A 785 4.16 16.94 4.07
N PHE A 786 3.48 17.74 3.26
CA PHE A 786 4.18 18.72 2.42
C PHE A 786 4.50 20.04 3.17
N CYS A 787 4.05 20.20 4.42
CA CYS A 787 4.25 21.42 5.22
C CYS A 787 5.56 21.52 6.01
N GLU A 788 6.33 20.44 6.17
CA GLU A 788 7.38 20.33 7.20
C GLU A 788 8.84 20.34 6.68
N HIS A 789 9.16 21.05 5.59
CA HIS A 789 10.55 21.30 5.16
C HIS A 789 11.08 22.66 5.59
#